data_AF-A0A960UFP0-F1
#
_entry.id   AF-A0A960UFP0-F1
#
_cell.length_a   1.000
_cell.length_b   1.000
_cell.length_c   1.000
_cell.angle_alpha   90.00
_cell.angle_beta   90.00
_cell.angle_gamma   90.00
#
_symmetry.space_group_name_H-M   'P 1'
#
loop_
_entity.id
_entity.type
_entity.pdbx_description
1 polymer ?
#
loop_
_entity_poly.entity_id
_entity_poly.type
_entity_poly.pdbx_seq_one_letter_code
_entity_poly.pdbx_strand_id
1 'polypeptide(L)'
;MNERVRRELRRILAAGDILEAPALRALYESDSQRLYRRPPELVLFPRSSEQCAAIAKLAGEEGVPVTPRGAGTGLSGGAVPLEAGLLISFTRMREVLSWDAEARRAWVQPGLVNRELQELVAPSGLHFAPDPSSQTVSTLGGNLAENAGGPHCFKIGVMTQHVLALELVDDRGELHRLGCGSAGGDPLDAAGLVTGSEGTLGLVTALELELTPLPERVATLLAPYASLETACAVVGELLDTGLRPAAVEILDAEAIRAVEGSVFRAGYPAEAQAVLLVELSGLPEQVEDERAELTALLTRRGALWLQEASDPAERKRLWRGRKGAFGALGRLYRDIVVQDICVPISRLPEAIRRVGELAAEQQLPVANVFHAGDGNLHPNIGFDREDPSQLRRLHRLIEGTLDLAVELGGTLSGEHGIGVEKAFYLPRALSPDDREPLLRLKKGLDPRGVFNPGKIFPAGDLRAGGHPLRVVTTPAGSATDGEGESRLFRPESVDELVRLLEDRTSRGKLLYPTGARLLDELPPLPGPAQWILSTASLRGVLDHSRADFQVEVAAGTPWTELADFLAGEERELDWQVSLPEHRSVGGVVACDESWPWRGGQRSPRDRLLGASGLLSDGTPFEAGGRVVKNVTGYDLCRLLAGSRGALALMAAVRLRTRPRVELRRRLVLGYRDRQRALAAGLALFRRTDAPAGQLLVAPALALDGLEPAYHLVLGLEGRSRAVAEQDAHVLALLAQEGLLPRDTAREDGESGPWLAALRDFPWTAPAPPDLRAGLRELRGPLPRLVDLLPELGPRWVLDFPGRRLRAARIDDGGQGPTPRGPVLLRQADPGPRGAEGQSRFLGLAGATYLERVARALDPEARLAAGRWLFG
;
A
#
# COMPACT_ATOMS: atom_id res chain seq x y z
N MET A 1 29.42 -22.14 -11.15
CA MET A 1 28.31 -22.59 -12.04
C MET A 1 28.75 -23.58 -13.12
N ASN A 2 27.94 -24.62 -13.39
CA ASN A 2 28.19 -25.66 -14.40
C ASN A 2 28.08 -25.13 -15.85
N GLU A 3 28.86 -25.68 -16.79
CA GLU A 3 28.81 -25.36 -18.22
C GLU A 3 27.46 -25.63 -18.89
N ARG A 4 26.66 -26.56 -18.36
CA ARG A 4 25.28 -26.74 -18.84
C ARG A 4 24.49 -25.43 -18.73
N VAL A 5 24.51 -24.79 -17.56
CA VAL A 5 23.77 -23.54 -17.29
C VAL A 5 24.27 -22.43 -18.21
N ARG A 6 25.59 -22.26 -18.35
CA ARG A 6 26.18 -21.26 -19.25
C ARG A 6 25.74 -21.44 -20.70
N ARG A 7 25.70 -22.69 -21.18
CA ARG A 7 25.24 -23.00 -22.54
C ARG A 7 23.76 -22.69 -22.75
N GLU A 8 22.90 -23.05 -21.80
CA GLU A 8 21.47 -22.72 -21.90
C GLU A 8 21.21 -21.20 -21.82
N LEU A 9 21.94 -20.48 -20.96
CA LEU A 9 21.85 -19.01 -20.90
C LEU A 9 22.22 -18.35 -22.23
N ARG A 10 23.23 -18.87 -22.94
CA ARG A 10 23.61 -18.41 -24.30
C ARG A 10 22.57 -18.72 -25.38
N ARG A 11 21.59 -19.59 -25.11
CA ARG A 11 20.43 -19.81 -25.99
C ARG A 11 19.28 -18.85 -25.67
N ILE A 12 19.15 -18.44 -24.41
CA ILE A 12 18.09 -17.53 -23.94
C ILE A 12 18.43 -16.06 -24.26
N LEU A 13 19.71 -15.70 -24.10
CA LEU A 13 20.20 -14.32 -24.19
C LEU A 13 21.24 -14.19 -25.30
N ALA A 14 21.29 -13.01 -25.93
CA ALA A 14 22.38 -12.71 -26.85
C ALA A 14 23.71 -12.54 -26.09
N ALA A 15 24.83 -12.75 -26.76
CA ALA A 15 26.16 -12.66 -26.13
C ALA A 15 26.41 -11.31 -25.42
N GLY A 16 25.90 -10.21 -25.96
CA GLY A 16 26.01 -8.86 -25.36
C GLY A 16 25.06 -8.59 -24.19
N ASP A 17 24.17 -9.52 -23.85
CA ASP A 17 23.28 -9.50 -22.69
C ASP A 17 23.82 -10.36 -21.52
N ILE A 18 25.02 -10.96 -21.65
CA ILE A 18 25.68 -11.77 -20.61
C ILE A 18 27.05 -11.16 -20.28
N LEU A 19 27.25 -10.76 -19.03
CA LEU A 19 28.50 -10.21 -18.54
C LEU A 19 29.30 -11.25 -17.76
N GLU A 20 30.39 -11.74 -18.35
CA GLU A 20 31.26 -12.76 -17.74
C GLU A 20 32.58 -12.18 -17.19
N ALA A 21 33.07 -11.06 -17.74
CA ALA A 21 34.38 -10.50 -17.43
C ALA A 21 34.48 -10.08 -15.94
N PRO A 22 35.48 -10.59 -15.17
CA PRO A 22 35.59 -10.32 -13.73
C PRO A 22 35.60 -8.83 -13.38
N ALA A 23 36.35 -8.01 -14.11
CA ALA A 23 36.44 -6.57 -13.87
C ALA A 23 35.10 -5.84 -14.07
N LEU A 24 34.28 -6.29 -15.02
CA LEU A 24 32.96 -5.69 -15.26
C LEU A 24 31.92 -6.19 -14.26
N ARG A 25 32.01 -7.44 -13.82
CA ARG A 25 31.14 -8.00 -12.77
C ARG A 25 31.35 -7.31 -11.41
N ALA A 26 32.55 -6.81 -11.13
CA ALA A 26 32.85 -6.05 -9.92
C ALA A 26 32.00 -4.76 -9.80
N LEU A 27 31.52 -4.19 -10.91
CA LEU A 27 30.62 -3.03 -10.89
C LEU A 27 29.23 -3.35 -10.29
N TYR A 28 28.91 -4.63 -10.13
CA TYR A 28 27.65 -5.13 -9.59
C TYR A 28 27.83 -5.79 -8.21
N GLU A 29 28.99 -5.62 -7.58
CA GLU A 29 29.30 -6.28 -6.31
C GLU A 29 28.53 -5.72 -5.11
N SER A 30 28.04 -4.49 -5.20
CA SER A 30 27.30 -3.80 -4.15
C SER A 30 26.14 -2.98 -4.69
N ASP A 31 25.24 -2.59 -3.80
CA ASP A 31 24.35 -1.45 -3.97
C ASP A 31 25.04 -0.15 -3.48
N SER A 32 24.26 0.88 -3.17
CA SER A 32 24.77 2.21 -2.82
C SER A 32 25.33 2.31 -1.39
N GLN A 33 24.98 1.40 -0.48
CA GLN A 33 25.52 1.39 0.89
C GLN A 33 26.99 0.92 0.92
N ARG A 34 27.41 0.07 -0.02
CA ARG A 34 28.79 -0.43 -0.22
C ARG A 34 29.46 -1.09 1.01
N LEU A 35 28.77 -1.26 2.14
CA LEU A 35 29.26 -1.99 3.31
C LEU A 35 29.36 -3.48 3.00
N TYR A 36 28.37 -4.02 2.29
CA TYR A 36 28.32 -5.41 1.83
C TYR A 36 28.71 -5.49 0.37
N ARG A 37 29.64 -6.40 0.03
CA ARG A 37 30.12 -6.59 -1.34
C ARG A 37 30.38 -8.04 -1.66
N ARG A 38 29.92 -8.47 -2.82
CA ARG A 38 30.29 -9.75 -3.41
C ARG A 38 30.06 -9.69 -4.92
N PRO A 39 31.04 -9.99 -5.78
CA PRO A 39 30.82 -10.00 -7.22
C PRO A 39 29.91 -11.20 -7.61
N PRO A 40 28.90 -11.00 -8.48
CA PRO A 40 28.07 -12.10 -8.99
C PRO A 40 28.86 -13.02 -9.92
N GLU A 41 28.45 -14.28 -10.16
CA GLU A 41 29.14 -15.14 -11.13
C GLU A 41 28.90 -14.67 -12.58
N LEU A 42 27.67 -14.26 -12.89
CA LEU A 42 27.25 -13.68 -14.16
C LEU A 42 26.27 -12.53 -13.92
N VAL A 43 26.32 -11.50 -14.77
CA VAL A 43 25.24 -10.50 -14.85
C VAL A 43 24.49 -10.69 -16.16
N LEU A 44 23.16 -10.80 -16.06
CA LEU A 44 22.26 -11.05 -17.18
C LEU A 44 21.39 -9.82 -17.41
N PHE A 45 21.16 -9.48 -18.68
CA PHE A 45 20.33 -8.33 -19.07
C PHE A 45 19.16 -8.78 -19.95
N PRO A 46 18.11 -9.39 -19.38
CA PRO A 46 16.92 -9.75 -20.15
C PRO A 46 16.24 -8.49 -20.71
N ARG A 47 15.46 -8.69 -21.77
CA ARG A 47 14.71 -7.67 -22.50
C ARG A 47 13.20 -7.96 -22.54
N SER A 48 12.77 -9.14 -22.10
CA SER A 48 11.36 -9.53 -22.10
C SER A 48 11.01 -10.44 -20.93
N SER A 49 9.72 -10.53 -20.63
CA SER A 49 9.17 -11.42 -19.58
C SER A 49 9.48 -12.89 -19.88
N GLU A 50 9.50 -13.31 -21.15
CA GLU A 50 9.83 -14.67 -21.58
C GLU A 50 11.29 -15.04 -21.28
N GLN A 51 12.21 -14.10 -21.45
CA GLN A 51 13.61 -14.32 -21.09
C GLN A 51 13.76 -14.47 -19.58
N CYS A 52 13.08 -13.63 -18.79
CA CYS A 52 13.04 -13.76 -17.33
C CYS A 52 12.47 -15.12 -16.90
N ALA A 53 11.36 -15.55 -17.51
CA ALA A 53 10.75 -16.86 -17.29
C ALA A 53 11.72 -18.03 -17.59
N ALA A 54 12.40 -17.99 -18.73
CA ALA A 54 13.37 -19.03 -19.10
C ALA A 54 14.57 -19.06 -18.14
N ILE A 55 15.08 -17.91 -17.70
CA ILE A 55 16.17 -17.81 -16.73
C ILE A 55 15.73 -18.35 -15.37
N ALA A 56 14.55 -17.93 -14.87
CA ALA A 56 14.02 -18.36 -13.58
C ALA A 56 13.78 -19.87 -13.55
N LYS A 57 13.21 -20.43 -14.61
CA LYS A 57 13.02 -21.88 -14.75
C LYS A 57 14.36 -22.63 -14.67
N LEU A 58 15.35 -22.21 -15.46
CA LEU A 58 16.68 -22.82 -15.48
C LEU A 58 17.36 -22.73 -14.11
N ALA A 59 17.30 -21.57 -13.47
CA ALA A 59 17.85 -21.34 -12.14
C ALA A 59 17.18 -22.25 -11.09
N GLY A 60 15.86 -22.37 -11.14
CA GLY A 60 15.10 -23.27 -10.29
C GLY A 60 15.45 -24.74 -10.50
N GLU A 61 15.54 -25.20 -11.75
CA GLU A 61 15.88 -26.60 -12.07
C GLU A 61 17.31 -26.99 -11.64
N GLU A 62 18.23 -26.03 -11.66
CA GLU A 62 19.66 -26.25 -11.38
C GLU A 62 20.07 -25.78 -9.98
N GLY A 63 19.13 -25.26 -9.18
CA GLY A 63 19.40 -24.74 -7.84
C GLY A 63 20.38 -23.56 -7.81
N VAL A 64 20.36 -22.70 -8.83
CA VAL A 64 21.26 -21.56 -8.95
C VAL A 64 20.59 -20.31 -8.36
N PRO A 65 21.21 -19.64 -7.37
CA PRO A 65 20.68 -18.40 -6.81
C PRO A 65 20.52 -17.28 -7.87
N VAL A 66 19.45 -16.51 -7.73
CA VAL A 66 19.13 -15.35 -8.57
C VAL A 66 18.98 -14.11 -7.69
N THR A 67 19.79 -13.09 -7.97
CA THR A 67 19.67 -11.76 -7.37
C THR A 67 19.08 -10.78 -8.39
N PRO A 68 17.81 -10.37 -8.25
CA PRO A 68 17.25 -9.32 -9.10
C PRO A 68 17.86 -7.96 -8.75
N ARG A 69 18.04 -7.11 -9.77
CA ARG A 69 18.60 -5.77 -9.60
C ARG A 69 18.01 -4.77 -10.60
N GLY A 70 17.53 -3.65 -10.06
CA GLY A 70 17.23 -2.44 -10.83
C GLY A 70 18.50 -1.64 -11.15
N ALA A 71 18.54 -0.37 -10.76
CA ALA A 71 19.76 0.46 -10.82
C ALA A 71 20.80 0.14 -9.72
N GLY A 72 20.40 -0.52 -8.63
CA GLY A 72 21.28 -0.78 -7.48
C GLY A 72 21.45 0.44 -6.55
N THR A 73 20.42 1.27 -6.46
CA THR A 73 20.37 2.46 -5.59
C THR A 73 19.93 2.16 -4.15
N GLY A 74 19.62 0.90 -3.83
CA GLY A 74 19.21 0.46 -2.49
C GLY A 74 20.32 0.64 -1.44
N LEU A 75 19.91 0.61 -0.18
CA LEU A 75 20.79 0.85 0.98
C LEU A 75 20.80 -0.30 1.99
N SER A 76 19.95 -1.31 1.86
CA SER A 76 19.86 -2.45 2.79
C SER A 76 20.77 -3.63 2.43
N GLY A 77 21.44 -3.61 1.28
CA GLY A 77 22.13 -4.79 0.72
C GLY A 77 21.21 -5.70 -0.11
N GLY A 78 19.95 -5.32 -0.36
CA GLY A 78 18.98 -6.14 -1.09
C GLY A 78 19.45 -6.59 -2.49
N ALA A 79 20.23 -5.74 -3.18
CA ALA A 79 20.77 -6.02 -4.52
C ALA A 79 22.18 -6.63 -4.53
N VAL A 80 22.69 -7.09 -3.37
CA VAL A 80 24.01 -7.72 -3.23
C VAL A 80 23.89 -9.25 -3.42
N PRO A 81 24.64 -9.87 -4.34
CA PRO A 81 24.59 -11.31 -4.55
C PRO A 81 25.38 -12.04 -3.45
N LEU A 82 24.72 -12.31 -2.32
CA LEU A 82 25.31 -12.98 -1.16
C LEU A 82 25.84 -14.37 -1.44
N GLU A 83 25.31 -15.06 -2.44
CA GLU A 83 25.74 -16.38 -2.88
C GLU A 83 26.27 -16.31 -4.32
N ALA A 84 27.11 -17.28 -4.69
CA ALA A 84 27.58 -17.37 -6.06
C ALA A 84 26.40 -17.79 -6.96
N GLY A 85 26.08 -16.97 -7.96
CA GLY A 85 24.90 -17.19 -8.79
C GLY A 85 24.71 -16.13 -9.87
N LEU A 86 23.48 -16.00 -10.33
CA LEU A 86 23.07 -15.08 -11.38
C LEU A 86 22.60 -13.76 -10.77
N LEU A 87 23.07 -12.64 -11.33
CA LEU A 87 22.46 -11.34 -11.09
C LEU A 87 21.66 -10.93 -12.33
N ILE A 88 20.37 -10.67 -12.18
CA ILE A 88 19.50 -10.24 -13.28
C ILE A 88 19.31 -8.72 -13.18
N SER A 89 19.85 -7.99 -14.15
CA SER A 89 19.65 -6.55 -14.25
C SER A 89 18.49 -6.23 -15.19
N PHE A 90 17.46 -5.59 -14.65
CA PHE A 90 16.30 -5.14 -15.40
C PHE A 90 16.55 -3.88 -16.23
N THR A 91 17.77 -3.33 -16.22
CA THR A 91 18.09 -2.06 -16.88
C THR A 91 17.85 -2.07 -18.39
N ARG A 92 17.67 -3.22 -19.06
CA ARG A 92 17.27 -3.29 -20.48
C ARG A 92 15.76 -3.48 -20.71
N MET A 93 14.98 -3.72 -19.67
CA MET A 93 13.50 -3.75 -19.70
C MET A 93 12.97 -2.40 -19.23
N ARG A 94 12.97 -1.39 -20.10
CA ARG A 94 12.70 0.02 -19.77
C ARG A 94 11.58 0.65 -20.58
N GLU A 95 10.72 -0.16 -21.19
CA GLU A 95 9.65 0.34 -22.03
C GLU A 95 8.43 0.76 -21.20
N VAL A 96 7.79 1.85 -21.63
CA VAL A 96 6.40 2.17 -21.26
C VAL A 96 5.52 1.38 -22.22
N LEU A 97 4.88 0.34 -21.70
CA LEU A 97 4.09 -0.60 -22.49
C LEU A 97 2.76 0.01 -22.92
N SER A 98 2.13 0.79 -22.04
CA SER A 98 0.98 1.64 -22.35
C SER A 98 0.75 2.67 -21.23
N TRP A 99 0.09 3.78 -21.50
CA TRP A 99 -0.43 4.65 -20.44
C TRP A 99 -1.65 5.41 -20.94
N ASP A 100 -2.49 5.85 -20.02
CA ASP A 100 -3.77 6.49 -20.29
C ASP A 100 -3.98 7.62 -19.28
N ALA A 101 -4.02 8.86 -19.78
CA ALA A 101 -4.28 10.06 -18.99
C ALA A 101 -5.71 10.08 -18.44
N GLU A 102 -6.68 9.57 -19.19
CA GLU A 102 -8.09 9.55 -18.79
C GLU A 102 -8.33 8.53 -17.68
N ALA A 103 -7.70 7.35 -17.80
CA ALA A 103 -7.75 6.32 -16.76
C ALA A 103 -6.78 6.60 -15.60
N ARG A 104 -5.84 7.55 -15.77
CA ARG A 104 -4.74 7.87 -14.86
C ARG A 104 -3.90 6.64 -14.50
N ARG A 105 -3.40 5.92 -15.52
CA ARG A 105 -2.63 4.68 -15.35
C ARG A 105 -1.45 4.59 -16.31
N ALA A 106 -0.41 3.88 -15.88
CA ALA A 106 0.71 3.51 -16.74
C ALA A 106 1.08 2.04 -16.52
N TRP A 107 1.15 1.26 -17.60
CA TRP A 107 1.73 -0.08 -17.62
C TRP A 107 3.17 0.02 -18.12
N VAL A 108 4.14 -0.40 -17.30
CA VAL A 108 5.57 -0.13 -17.53
C VAL A 108 6.44 -1.34 -17.18
N GLN A 109 7.60 -1.43 -17.81
CA GLN A 109 8.62 -2.41 -17.46
C GLN A 109 9.44 -1.95 -16.21
N PRO A 110 9.98 -2.89 -15.42
CA PRO A 110 10.60 -2.63 -14.11
C PRO A 110 11.89 -1.80 -14.17
N GLY A 111 12.58 -1.79 -15.31
CA GLY A 111 13.83 -1.05 -15.52
C GLY A 111 13.64 0.41 -15.92
N LEU A 112 12.40 0.87 -16.10
CA LEU A 112 12.11 2.29 -16.36
C LEU A 112 12.51 3.13 -15.14
N VAL A 113 13.23 4.22 -15.35
CA VAL A 113 13.63 5.14 -14.28
C VAL A 113 12.39 5.89 -13.79
N ASN A 114 12.22 6.06 -12.47
CA ASN A 114 11.05 6.73 -11.89
C ASN A 114 10.81 8.10 -12.54
N ARG A 115 11.86 8.92 -12.64
CA ARG A 115 11.78 10.25 -13.24
C ARG A 115 11.36 10.25 -14.71
N GLU A 116 11.68 9.21 -15.48
CA GLU A 116 11.25 9.13 -16.89
C GLU A 116 9.73 9.02 -16.99
N LEU A 117 9.09 8.25 -16.09
CA LEU A 117 7.63 8.19 -16.02
C LEU A 117 7.04 9.54 -15.60
N GLN A 118 7.65 10.21 -14.61
CA GLN A 118 7.23 11.54 -14.15
C GLN A 118 7.22 12.56 -15.30
N GLU A 119 8.31 12.63 -16.06
CA GLU A 119 8.47 13.57 -17.17
C GLU A 119 7.53 13.24 -18.34
N LEU A 120 7.22 11.95 -18.56
CA LEU A 120 6.27 11.52 -19.58
C LEU A 120 4.84 12.01 -19.31
N VAL A 121 4.37 11.92 -18.07
CA VAL A 121 2.96 12.18 -17.73
C VAL A 121 2.68 13.64 -17.33
N ALA A 122 3.71 14.39 -16.91
CA ALA A 122 3.62 15.79 -16.48
C ALA A 122 2.90 16.73 -17.46
N PRO A 123 3.10 16.66 -18.79
CA PRO A 123 2.40 17.52 -19.74
C PRO A 123 0.87 17.34 -19.74
N SER A 124 0.37 16.21 -19.20
CA SER A 124 -1.07 15.94 -19.08
C SER A 124 -1.65 16.39 -17.73
N GLY A 125 -0.88 17.13 -16.92
CA GLY A 125 -1.32 17.55 -15.58
C GLY A 125 -1.30 16.42 -14.54
N LEU A 126 -0.58 15.34 -14.82
CA LEU A 126 -0.48 14.15 -13.95
C LEU A 126 0.97 13.97 -13.45
N HIS A 127 1.14 13.17 -12.42
CA HIS A 127 2.42 12.69 -11.93
C HIS A 127 2.27 11.29 -11.33
N PHE A 128 3.37 10.56 -11.21
CA PHE A 128 3.47 9.35 -10.40
C PHE A 128 3.89 9.74 -8.99
N ALA A 129 3.09 9.38 -7.98
CA ALA A 129 3.23 9.95 -6.64
C ALA A 129 4.55 9.60 -5.90
N PRO A 130 5.04 8.34 -5.86
CA PRO A 130 6.28 8.00 -5.16
C PRO A 130 7.49 8.76 -5.70
N ASP A 131 8.16 9.53 -4.83
CA ASP A 131 9.22 10.48 -5.21
C ASP A 131 10.54 10.29 -4.44
N PRO A 132 11.10 9.05 -4.38
CA PRO A 132 12.28 8.76 -3.57
C PRO A 132 13.44 9.70 -3.93
N SER A 133 14.32 9.99 -2.98
CA SER A 133 15.45 10.91 -3.22
C SER A 133 16.32 10.48 -4.40
N SER A 134 16.37 9.17 -4.68
CA SER A 134 17.06 8.54 -5.80
C SER A 134 16.28 8.49 -7.12
N GLN A 135 15.06 9.06 -7.21
CA GLN A 135 14.15 8.96 -8.39
C GLN A 135 14.77 9.31 -9.75
N THR A 136 15.86 10.07 -9.77
CA THR A 136 16.61 10.41 -10.99
C THR A 136 17.39 9.24 -11.59
N VAL A 137 17.58 8.17 -10.81
CA VAL A 137 18.35 6.97 -11.16
C VAL A 137 17.66 5.67 -10.75
N SER A 138 16.81 5.68 -9.72
CA SER A 138 16.09 4.49 -9.27
C SER A 138 15.06 4.04 -10.31
N THR A 139 14.93 2.72 -10.45
CA THR A 139 14.01 2.09 -11.41
C THR A 139 12.71 1.71 -10.72
N LEU A 140 11.59 1.71 -11.44
CA LEU A 140 10.26 1.42 -10.88
C LEU A 140 10.15 0.03 -10.23
N GLY A 141 10.82 -0.99 -10.78
CA GLY A 141 10.90 -2.32 -10.17
C GLY A 141 11.74 -2.35 -8.89
N GLY A 142 12.75 -1.48 -8.77
CA GLY A 142 13.52 -1.32 -7.53
C GLY A 142 12.71 -0.59 -6.47
N ASN A 143 11.99 0.46 -6.87
CA ASN A 143 11.05 1.15 -5.98
C ASN A 143 9.98 0.17 -5.46
N LEU A 144 9.41 -0.68 -6.33
CA LEU A 144 8.48 -1.73 -5.91
C LEU A 144 9.11 -2.68 -4.89
N ALA A 145 10.32 -3.18 -5.19
CA ALA A 145 10.99 -4.18 -4.36
C ALA A 145 11.28 -3.68 -2.95
N GLU A 146 11.53 -2.38 -2.77
CA GLU A 146 11.78 -1.73 -1.48
C GLU A 146 10.52 -1.08 -0.87
N ASN A 147 9.35 -1.18 -1.54
CA ASN A 147 8.17 -0.38 -1.22
C ASN A 147 8.48 1.11 -1.03
N ALA A 148 9.24 1.69 -1.97
CA ALA A 148 9.83 3.00 -1.81
C ALA A 148 8.79 4.10 -1.56
N GLY A 149 9.13 5.00 -0.65
CA GLY A 149 8.40 6.25 -0.42
C GLY A 149 9.14 7.46 -0.98
N GLY A 150 9.12 8.53 -0.21
CA GLY A 150 9.79 9.79 -0.44
C GLY A 150 9.28 10.84 0.54
N PRO A 151 9.64 12.12 0.38
CA PRO A 151 9.09 13.18 1.22
C PRO A 151 7.57 13.31 1.14
N HIS A 152 6.97 13.10 -0.05
CA HIS A 152 5.55 13.39 -0.25
C HIS A 152 4.62 12.25 0.16
N CYS A 153 5.16 11.06 0.45
CA CYS A 153 4.33 9.90 0.81
C CYS A 153 3.54 10.08 2.11
N PHE A 154 3.91 11.06 2.96
CA PHE A 154 3.15 11.42 4.14
C PHE A 154 1.67 11.68 3.79
N LYS A 155 1.42 12.42 2.70
CA LYS A 155 0.07 12.69 2.17
C LYS A 155 -0.40 11.64 1.18
N ILE A 156 0.46 11.20 0.26
CA ILE A 156 0.05 10.40 -0.92
C ILE A 156 0.38 8.92 -0.85
N GLY A 157 1.06 8.41 0.18
CA GLY A 157 1.41 6.99 0.35
C GLY A 157 2.67 6.55 -0.41
N VAL A 158 3.10 5.29 -0.18
CA VAL A 158 4.30 4.66 -0.75
C VAL A 158 3.95 3.76 -1.95
N MET A 159 4.90 3.03 -2.54
CA MET A 159 4.66 2.21 -3.74
C MET A 159 3.45 1.27 -3.65
N THR A 160 3.23 0.55 -2.53
CA THR A 160 2.09 -0.40 -2.37
C THR A 160 0.73 0.28 -2.57
N GLN A 161 0.65 1.58 -2.32
CA GLN A 161 -0.55 2.38 -2.52
C GLN A 161 -0.80 2.78 -3.99
N HIS A 162 0.21 2.69 -4.87
CA HIS A 162 0.15 3.14 -6.26
C HIS A 162 0.33 2.02 -7.28
N VAL A 163 0.51 0.78 -6.82
CA VAL A 163 0.60 -0.42 -7.67
C VAL A 163 -0.79 -1.05 -7.78
N LEU A 164 -1.34 -1.07 -8.99
CA LEU A 164 -2.69 -1.60 -9.25
C LEU A 164 -2.67 -3.07 -9.68
N ALA A 165 -1.58 -3.48 -10.35
CA ALA A 165 -1.32 -4.84 -10.79
C ALA A 165 0.16 -5.00 -11.20
N LEU A 166 0.62 -6.24 -11.35
CA LEU A 166 1.97 -6.56 -11.82
C LEU A 166 2.03 -7.91 -12.53
N GLU A 167 3.10 -8.12 -13.30
CA GLU A 167 3.50 -9.41 -13.84
C GLU A 167 4.68 -9.97 -13.05
N LEU A 168 4.55 -11.19 -12.54
CA LEU A 168 5.56 -11.90 -11.73
C LEU A 168 5.93 -13.23 -12.36
N VAL A 169 7.22 -13.51 -12.46
CA VAL A 169 7.76 -14.83 -12.82
C VAL A 169 8.16 -15.58 -11.55
N ASP A 170 7.66 -16.80 -11.38
CA ASP A 170 7.94 -17.67 -10.24
C ASP A 170 9.19 -18.57 -10.42
N ASP A 171 9.43 -19.46 -9.44
CA ASP A 171 10.59 -20.35 -9.38
C ASP A 171 10.54 -21.50 -10.41
N ARG A 172 9.40 -21.63 -11.10
CA ARG A 172 9.14 -22.59 -12.19
C ARG A 172 9.23 -21.92 -13.56
N GLY A 173 9.40 -20.60 -13.60
CA GLY A 173 9.35 -19.79 -14.81
C GLY A 173 7.94 -19.59 -15.36
N GLU A 174 6.91 -19.76 -14.53
CA GLU A 174 5.53 -19.44 -14.88
C GLU A 174 5.30 -17.92 -14.70
N LEU A 175 4.62 -17.31 -15.66
CA LEU A 175 4.26 -15.90 -15.62
C LEU A 175 2.86 -15.74 -15.03
N HIS A 176 2.75 -14.97 -13.95
CA HIS A 176 1.52 -14.68 -13.24
C HIS A 176 1.18 -13.19 -13.35
N ARG A 177 -0.11 -12.89 -13.53
CA ARG A 177 -0.63 -11.53 -13.38
C ARG A 177 -1.34 -11.42 -12.04
N LEU A 178 -0.84 -10.53 -11.20
CA LEU A 178 -1.36 -10.28 -9.85
C LEU A 178 -1.96 -8.87 -9.82
N GLY A 179 -3.09 -8.69 -9.13
CA GLY A 179 -3.85 -7.46 -9.19
C GLY A 179 -4.80 -7.41 -10.38
N CYS A 180 -5.85 -6.62 -10.22
CA CYS A 180 -6.92 -6.47 -11.21
C CYS A 180 -6.88 -5.13 -11.95
N GLY A 181 -5.90 -4.26 -11.68
CA GLY A 181 -5.82 -2.92 -12.27
C GLY A 181 -6.83 -1.94 -11.66
N SER A 182 -7.71 -2.39 -10.77
CA SER A 182 -8.61 -1.57 -9.97
C SER A 182 -8.33 -1.84 -8.49
N ALA A 183 -8.26 -0.79 -7.66
CA ALA A 183 -7.92 -0.95 -6.25
C ALA A 183 -8.92 -1.90 -5.56
N GLY A 184 -8.50 -3.12 -5.19
CA GLY A 184 -9.23 -4.12 -4.38
C GLY A 184 -10.32 -4.98 -5.08
N GLY A 185 -10.15 -5.31 -6.36
CA GLY A 185 -10.98 -6.32 -7.06
C GLY A 185 -10.53 -7.78 -6.87
N ASP A 186 -9.29 -8.02 -6.43
CA ASP A 186 -8.80 -9.37 -6.13
C ASP A 186 -9.18 -9.80 -4.70
N PRO A 187 -9.55 -11.08 -4.49
CA PRO A 187 -9.88 -11.60 -3.16
C PRO A 187 -8.68 -11.58 -2.19
N LEU A 188 -7.45 -11.51 -2.71
CA LEU A 188 -6.21 -11.41 -1.95
C LEU A 188 -5.29 -10.38 -2.61
N ASP A 189 -4.69 -9.47 -1.83
CA ASP A 189 -3.75 -8.47 -2.35
C ASP A 189 -2.34 -9.05 -2.56
N ALA A 190 -2.20 -9.96 -3.52
CA ALA A 190 -0.90 -10.55 -3.83
C ALA A 190 0.08 -9.53 -4.47
N ALA A 191 -0.42 -8.47 -5.11
CA ALA A 191 0.42 -7.38 -5.60
C ALA A 191 1.01 -6.59 -4.44
N GLY A 192 0.21 -6.30 -3.41
CA GLY A 192 0.67 -5.72 -2.14
C GLY A 192 1.72 -6.60 -1.45
N LEU A 193 1.49 -7.91 -1.36
CA LEU A 193 2.45 -8.87 -0.79
C LEU A 193 3.82 -8.86 -1.49
N VAL A 194 3.83 -8.77 -2.82
CA VAL A 194 5.06 -8.75 -3.63
C VAL A 194 5.78 -7.39 -3.52
N THR A 195 5.05 -6.31 -3.23
CA THR A 195 5.64 -4.99 -3.00
C THR A 195 6.39 -4.99 -1.66
N GLY A 196 7.64 -4.54 -1.64
CA GLY A 196 8.52 -4.65 -0.47
C GLY A 196 9.16 -6.03 -0.27
N SER A 197 8.94 -6.99 -1.18
CA SER A 197 9.51 -8.33 -1.05
C SER A 197 11.01 -8.42 -1.39
N GLU A 198 11.65 -7.33 -1.79
CA GLU A 198 13.07 -7.29 -2.17
C GLU A 198 13.45 -8.34 -3.24
N GLY A 199 12.48 -8.76 -4.07
CA GLY A 199 12.67 -9.78 -5.10
C GLY A 199 12.91 -11.19 -4.55
N THR A 200 12.52 -11.48 -3.31
CA THR A 200 12.60 -12.81 -2.71
C THR A 200 11.43 -13.72 -3.11
N LEU A 201 10.35 -13.18 -3.67
CA LEU A 201 9.15 -13.92 -4.07
C LEU A 201 9.03 -14.17 -5.58
N GLY A 202 9.95 -13.64 -6.38
CA GLY A 202 9.99 -13.83 -7.83
C GLY A 202 10.54 -12.63 -8.59
N LEU A 203 10.48 -12.69 -9.91
CA LEU A 203 10.95 -11.64 -10.81
C LEU A 203 9.77 -10.84 -11.36
N VAL A 204 9.64 -9.57 -10.95
CA VAL A 204 8.60 -8.69 -11.50
C VAL A 204 9.05 -8.16 -12.87
N THR A 205 8.20 -8.32 -13.88
CA THR A 205 8.53 -8.04 -15.30
C THR A 205 7.69 -6.94 -15.93
N ALA A 206 6.56 -6.56 -15.31
CA ALA A 206 5.78 -5.38 -15.63
C ALA A 206 4.94 -4.91 -14.43
N LEU A 207 4.54 -3.64 -14.43
CA LEU A 207 3.79 -2.95 -13.36
C LEU A 207 2.67 -2.08 -13.95
N GLU A 208 1.46 -2.15 -13.39
CA GLU A 208 0.41 -1.12 -13.54
C GLU A 208 0.51 -0.14 -12.39
N LEU A 209 0.71 1.13 -12.73
CA LEU A 209 0.89 2.21 -11.77
C LEU A 209 -0.27 3.20 -11.87
N GLU A 210 -0.72 3.67 -10.72
CA GLU A 210 -1.66 4.78 -10.56
C GLU A 210 -0.94 6.11 -10.75
N LEU A 211 -1.51 6.96 -11.60
CA LEU A 211 -1.12 8.36 -11.76
C LEU A 211 -2.07 9.26 -10.97
N THR A 212 -1.54 10.35 -10.44
CA THR A 212 -2.24 11.35 -9.62
C THR A 212 -2.14 12.73 -10.27
N PRO A 213 -3.18 13.58 -10.20
CA PRO A 213 -3.09 14.98 -10.64
C PRO A 213 -1.97 15.74 -9.98
N LEU A 214 -1.46 16.73 -10.70
CA LEU A 214 -0.62 17.75 -10.08
C LEU A 214 -1.51 18.68 -9.22
N PRO A 215 -1.06 19.06 -8.02
CA PRO A 215 -1.77 20.04 -7.21
C PRO A 215 -1.77 21.41 -7.92
N GLU A 216 -2.88 22.14 -7.84
CA GLU A 216 -3.02 23.47 -8.44
C GLU A 216 -2.12 24.51 -7.76
N ARG A 217 -1.96 24.39 -6.45
CA ARG A 217 -1.09 25.23 -5.65
C ARG A 217 -0.18 24.38 -4.77
N VAL A 218 1.06 24.84 -4.66
CA VAL A 218 2.06 24.32 -3.72
C VAL A 218 2.71 25.50 -3.02
N ALA A 219 2.86 25.42 -1.70
CA ALA A 219 3.62 26.38 -0.91
C ALA A 219 4.67 25.64 -0.06
N THR A 220 5.93 26.08 -0.11
CA THR A 220 7.04 25.45 0.63
C THR A 220 7.58 26.45 1.64
N LEU A 221 7.59 26.09 2.92
CA LEU A 221 8.07 26.90 4.02
C LEU A 221 9.33 26.28 4.63
N LEU A 222 10.33 27.11 4.86
CA LEU A 222 11.56 26.80 5.60
C LEU A 222 11.49 27.48 6.97
N ALA A 223 11.70 26.70 8.02
CA ALA A 223 11.71 27.16 9.41
C ALA A 223 12.96 26.64 10.15
N PRO A 224 14.00 27.48 10.34
CA PRO A 224 15.15 27.17 11.18
C PRO A 224 14.84 27.20 12.67
N TYR A 225 15.52 26.32 13.42
CA TYR A 225 15.43 26.18 14.88
C TYR A 225 16.81 26.14 15.52
N ALA A 226 16.89 26.62 16.77
CA ALA A 226 18.10 26.53 17.61
C ALA A 226 18.28 25.17 18.32
N SER A 227 17.31 24.26 18.20
CA SER A 227 17.38 22.89 18.75
C SER A 227 16.68 21.93 17.79
N LEU A 228 17.30 20.78 17.57
CA LEU A 228 16.73 19.70 16.76
C LEU A 228 15.53 19.05 17.46
N GLU A 229 15.60 18.86 18.77
CA GLU A 229 14.51 18.34 19.58
C GLU A 229 13.28 19.25 19.53
N THR A 230 13.49 20.57 19.54
CA THR A 230 12.41 21.55 19.36
C THR A 230 11.76 21.39 18.00
N ALA A 231 12.55 21.30 16.93
CA ALA A 231 12.03 21.07 15.57
C ALA A 231 11.21 19.77 15.49
N CYS A 232 11.68 18.68 16.12
CA CYS A 232 10.93 17.42 16.22
C CYS A 232 9.62 17.57 17.01
N ALA A 233 9.64 18.28 18.14
CA ALA A 233 8.44 18.47 18.98
C ALA A 233 7.34 19.24 18.25
N VAL A 234 7.70 20.22 17.41
CA VAL A 234 6.73 20.97 16.59
C VAL A 234 5.94 20.07 15.63
N VAL A 235 6.52 18.96 15.17
CA VAL A 235 5.86 18.08 14.19
C VAL A 235 4.60 17.43 14.76
N GLY A 236 4.65 16.90 15.99
CA GLY A 236 3.47 16.31 16.63
C GLY A 236 2.33 17.33 16.79
N GLU A 237 2.69 18.55 17.18
CA GLU A 237 1.70 19.63 17.35
C GLU A 237 1.12 20.15 16.03
N LEU A 238 1.96 20.24 15.00
CA LEU A 238 1.53 20.57 13.65
C LEU A 238 0.45 19.62 13.19
N LEU A 239 0.63 18.34 13.48
CA LEU A 239 -0.28 17.28 13.10
C LEU A 239 -1.58 17.30 13.91
N ASP A 240 -1.54 17.77 15.16
CA ASP A 240 -2.73 18.00 15.99
C ASP A 240 -3.63 19.14 15.52
N THR A 241 -3.10 20.12 14.76
CA THR A 241 -3.91 21.21 14.19
C THR A 241 -4.92 20.75 13.14
N GLY A 242 -4.79 19.52 12.64
CA GLY A 242 -5.59 19.04 11.53
C GLY A 242 -4.99 19.30 10.14
N LEU A 243 -3.89 20.07 10.07
CA LEU A 243 -3.17 20.32 8.83
C LEU A 243 -2.65 19.01 8.22
N ARG A 244 -2.73 18.92 6.89
CA ARG A 244 -2.19 17.79 6.10
C ARG A 244 -1.16 18.27 5.09
N PRO A 245 0.05 18.63 5.53
CA PRO A 245 1.12 18.94 4.62
C PRO A 245 1.33 17.81 3.60
N ALA A 246 1.78 18.18 2.42
CA ALA A 246 2.30 17.24 1.44
C ALA A 246 3.60 16.57 1.94
N ALA A 247 4.45 17.33 2.65
CA ALA A 247 5.69 16.82 3.23
C ALA A 247 6.09 17.59 4.49
N VAL A 248 6.80 16.92 5.41
CA VAL A 248 7.37 17.49 6.65
C VAL A 248 8.74 16.87 6.89
N GLU A 249 9.80 17.62 6.59
CA GLU A 249 11.17 17.13 6.54
C GLU A 249 12.09 17.89 7.50
N ILE A 250 13.04 17.19 8.12
CA ILE A 250 14.07 17.81 8.98
C ILE A 250 15.46 17.54 8.43
N LEU A 251 16.32 18.56 8.49
CA LEU A 251 17.78 18.42 8.40
C LEU A 251 18.41 19.02 9.65
N ASP A 252 19.39 18.35 10.24
CA ASP A 252 20.17 18.88 11.36
C ASP A 252 21.37 19.73 10.93
N ALA A 253 22.06 20.33 11.91
CA ALA A 253 23.22 21.19 11.72
C ALA A 253 24.31 20.55 10.84
N GLU A 254 24.56 19.26 11.03
CA GLU A 254 25.60 18.53 10.33
C GLU A 254 25.23 18.32 8.85
N ALA A 255 23.98 17.96 8.58
CA ALA A 255 23.44 17.88 7.23
C ALA A 255 23.39 19.26 6.54
N ILE A 256 22.99 20.31 7.26
CA ILE A 256 23.00 21.70 6.76
C ILE A 256 24.41 22.09 6.31
N ARG A 257 25.41 21.86 7.17
CA ARG A 257 26.82 22.13 6.89
C ARG A 257 27.30 21.40 5.62
N ALA A 258 26.95 20.12 5.48
CA ALA A 258 27.29 19.34 4.30
C ALA A 258 26.65 19.91 3.02
N VAL A 259 25.34 20.18 3.06
CA VAL A 259 24.57 20.71 1.92
C VAL A 259 25.11 22.07 1.49
N GLU A 260 25.25 23.02 2.40
CA GLU A 260 25.68 24.38 2.09
C GLU A 260 27.13 24.45 1.58
N GLY A 261 27.98 23.52 2.03
CA GLY A 261 29.34 23.37 1.54
C GLY A 261 29.46 22.70 0.17
N SER A 262 28.36 22.29 -0.48
CA SER A 262 28.36 21.47 -1.69
C SER A 262 27.71 22.15 -2.90
N VAL A 263 27.65 21.44 -4.03
CA VAL A 263 26.88 21.87 -5.22
C VAL A 263 25.36 21.87 -5.02
N PHE A 264 24.90 21.36 -3.87
CA PHE A 264 23.49 21.30 -3.48
C PHE A 264 23.07 22.46 -2.58
N ARG A 265 23.94 23.46 -2.38
CA ARG A 265 23.67 24.66 -1.58
C ARG A 265 22.26 25.19 -1.81
N ALA A 266 21.49 25.29 -0.74
CA ALA A 266 20.08 25.65 -0.77
C ALA A 266 19.79 27.04 -0.18
N GLY A 267 20.71 27.57 0.63
CA GLY A 267 20.52 28.76 1.43
C GLY A 267 20.03 28.45 2.85
N TYR A 268 20.28 27.24 3.36
CA TYR A 268 19.98 26.92 4.75
C TYR A 268 20.89 27.71 5.70
N PRO A 269 20.36 28.30 6.79
CA PRO A 269 21.13 29.12 7.72
C PRO A 269 22.18 28.30 8.47
N ALA A 270 23.41 28.83 8.55
CA ALA A 270 24.53 28.16 9.21
C ALA A 270 24.41 28.15 10.75
N GLU A 271 23.65 29.09 11.30
CA GLU A 271 23.37 29.22 12.73
C GLU A 271 22.30 28.25 13.25
N ALA A 272 21.52 27.63 12.36
CA ALA A 272 20.45 26.72 12.75
C ALA A 272 20.99 25.36 13.19
N GLN A 273 20.45 24.83 14.30
CA GLN A 273 20.71 23.45 14.72
C GLN A 273 19.82 22.44 13.99
N ALA A 274 18.69 22.90 13.46
CA ALA A 274 17.85 22.14 12.56
C ALA A 274 17.06 23.08 11.65
N VAL A 275 16.67 22.60 10.48
CA VAL A 275 15.66 23.23 9.62
C VAL A 275 14.50 22.28 9.41
N LEU A 276 13.29 22.79 9.57
CA LEU A 276 12.05 22.14 9.19
C LEU A 276 11.64 22.67 7.80
N LEU A 277 11.43 21.77 6.85
CA LEU A 277 10.91 22.07 5.52
C LEU A 277 9.51 21.47 5.42
N VAL A 278 8.49 22.33 5.33
CA VAL A 278 7.09 21.93 5.25
C VAL A 278 6.53 22.33 3.89
N GLU A 279 5.86 21.41 3.22
CA GLU A 279 5.19 21.70 1.95
C GLU A 279 3.68 21.48 2.09
N LEU A 280 2.90 22.47 1.66
CA LEU A 280 1.45 22.42 1.54
C LEU A 280 1.08 22.26 0.07
N SER A 281 0.00 21.53 -0.22
CA SER A 281 -0.48 21.34 -1.59
C SER A 281 -2.00 21.17 -1.63
N GLY A 282 -2.64 21.70 -2.67
CA GLY A 282 -4.09 21.61 -2.84
C GLY A 282 -4.65 22.72 -3.73
N LEU A 283 -5.90 23.09 -3.47
CA LEU A 283 -6.50 24.28 -4.08
C LEU A 283 -5.81 25.56 -3.57
N PRO A 284 -5.70 26.62 -4.39
CA PRO A 284 -5.01 27.85 -4.01
C PRO A 284 -5.43 28.41 -2.66
N GLU A 285 -6.73 28.55 -2.44
CA GLU A 285 -7.28 29.18 -1.24
C GLU A 285 -7.12 28.30 0.01
N GLN A 286 -7.28 26.98 -0.14
CA GLN A 286 -6.97 26.02 0.92
C GLN A 286 -5.51 26.17 1.37
N VAL A 287 -4.57 26.23 0.41
CA VAL A 287 -3.15 26.37 0.72
C VAL A 287 -2.87 27.70 1.43
N GLU A 288 -3.54 28.80 1.07
CA GLU A 288 -3.36 30.09 1.74
C GLU A 288 -3.84 30.07 3.20
N ASP A 289 -4.99 29.44 3.48
CA ASP A 289 -5.50 29.29 4.85
C ASP A 289 -4.60 28.39 5.71
N GLU A 290 -4.21 27.23 5.16
CA GLU A 290 -3.29 26.30 5.82
C GLU A 290 -1.91 26.94 6.09
N ARG A 291 -1.43 27.78 5.16
CA ARG A 291 -0.17 28.51 5.27
C ARG A 291 -0.20 29.53 6.40
N ALA A 292 -1.29 30.28 6.55
CA ALA A 292 -1.43 31.27 7.61
C ALA A 292 -1.36 30.63 9.00
N GLU A 293 -2.06 29.50 9.18
CA GLU A 293 -2.04 28.74 10.42
C GLU A 293 -0.67 28.10 10.69
N LEU A 294 -0.07 27.48 9.68
CA LEU A 294 1.27 26.90 9.77
C LEU A 294 2.29 27.97 10.21
N THR A 295 2.25 29.14 9.58
CA THR A 295 3.12 30.28 9.92
C THR A 295 2.96 30.69 11.39
N ALA A 296 1.71 30.80 11.87
CA ALA A 296 1.41 31.15 13.25
C ALA A 296 1.91 30.09 14.25
N LEU A 297 1.76 28.80 13.93
CA LEU A 297 2.27 27.69 14.74
C LEU A 297 3.80 27.71 14.82
N LEU A 298 4.48 27.74 13.67
CA LEU A 298 5.95 27.66 13.62
C LEU A 298 6.59 28.84 14.36
N THR A 299 6.02 30.05 14.20
CA THR A 299 6.47 31.26 14.92
C THR A 299 6.28 31.11 16.43
N ARG A 300 5.08 30.69 16.88
CA ARG A 300 4.77 30.49 18.30
C ARG A 300 5.69 29.44 18.95
N ARG A 301 6.16 28.47 18.18
CA ARG A 301 7.05 27.38 18.64
C ARG A 301 8.54 27.65 18.45
N GLY A 302 8.93 28.90 18.22
CA GLY A 302 10.32 29.32 18.32
C GLY A 302 11.16 29.10 17.07
N ALA A 303 10.53 29.09 15.89
CA ALA A 303 11.28 29.26 14.63
C ALA A 303 12.06 30.58 14.68
N LEU A 304 13.34 30.56 14.30
CA LEU A 304 14.21 31.74 14.34
C LEU A 304 13.73 32.84 13.37
N TRP A 305 13.24 32.40 12.22
CA TRP A 305 12.55 33.17 11.19
C TRP A 305 11.83 32.18 10.27
N LEU A 306 11.01 32.68 9.35
CA LEU A 306 10.31 31.86 8.36
C LEU A 306 10.60 32.38 6.95
N GLN A 307 10.84 31.46 6.01
CA GLN A 307 10.96 31.78 4.58
C GLN A 307 10.00 30.93 3.79
N GLU A 308 9.10 31.58 3.07
CA GLU A 308 8.30 30.95 2.02
C GLU A 308 9.05 31.02 0.69
N ALA A 309 9.04 29.94 -0.08
CA ALA A 309 9.58 29.96 -1.43
C ALA A 309 8.76 30.91 -2.33
N SER A 310 9.40 31.96 -2.83
CA SER A 310 8.75 33.01 -3.63
C SER A 310 8.40 32.58 -5.05
N ASP A 311 9.11 31.58 -5.58
CA ASP A 311 8.92 31.07 -6.93
C ASP A 311 9.27 29.55 -7.05
N PRO A 312 8.92 28.90 -8.19
CA PRO A 312 9.23 27.49 -8.40
C PRO A 312 10.73 27.15 -8.40
N ALA A 313 11.61 28.09 -8.75
CA ALA A 313 13.06 27.86 -8.78
C ALA A 313 13.64 27.85 -7.36
N GLU A 314 13.17 28.72 -6.48
CA GLU A 314 13.48 28.72 -5.05
C GLU A 314 12.97 27.46 -4.36
N ARG A 315 11.71 27.07 -4.59
CA ARG A 315 11.18 25.78 -4.11
C ARG A 315 12.08 24.62 -4.54
N LYS A 316 12.43 24.56 -5.82
CA LYS A 316 13.29 23.51 -6.38
C LYS A 316 14.68 23.53 -5.75
N ARG A 317 15.22 24.71 -5.42
CA ARG A 317 16.53 24.86 -4.76
C ARG A 317 16.51 24.29 -3.34
N LEU A 318 15.50 24.63 -2.53
CA LEU A 318 15.33 24.07 -1.19
C LEU A 318 15.23 22.53 -1.24
N TRP A 319 14.33 22.00 -2.07
CA TRP A 319 14.18 20.55 -2.23
C TRP A 319 15.43 19.86 -2.78
N ARG A 320 16.19 20.52 -3.66
CA ARG A 320 17.48 20.00 -4.15
C ARG A 320 18.50 19.88 -3.01
N GLY A 321 18.52 20.82 -2.05
CA GLY A 321 19.33 20.69 -0.84
C GLY A 321 18.94 19.47 -0.02
N ARG A 322 17.64 19.33 0.28
CA ARG A 322 17.10 18.18 1.06
C ARG A 322 17.38 16.83 0.39
N LYS A 323 17.13 16.70 -0.91
CA LYS A 323 17.35 15.44 -1.66
C LYS A 323 18.84 15.19 -1.95
N GLY A 324 19.66 16.24 -1.99
CA GLY A 324 21.10 16.16 -2.23
C GLY A 324 21.96 15.92 -1.00
N ALA A 325 21.37 15.93 0.21
CA ALA A 325 22.11 15.87 1.47
C ALA A 325 23.00 14.62 1.59
N PHE A 326 22.50 13.44 1.20
CA PHE A 326 23.30 12.20 1.20
C PHE A 326 24.56 12.32 0.31
N GLY A 327 24.40 12.86 -0.90
CA GLY A 327 25.54 13.11 -1.80
C GLY A 327 26.49 14.21 -1.28
N ALA A 328 25.97 15.17 -0.51
CA ALA A 328 26.77 16.23 0.10
C ALA A 328 27.64 15.71 1.24
N LEU A 329 27.12 14.79 2.06
CA LEU A 329 27.84 14.17 3.19
C LEU A 329 29.08 13.40 2.72
N GLY A 330 29.06 12.82 1.51
CA GLY A 330 30.22 12.14 0.93
C GLY A 330 31.44 13.05 0.67
N ARG A 331 31.31 14.37 0.85
CA ARG A 331 32.44 15.32 0.86
C ARG A 331 33.12 15.40 2.22
N LEU A 332 32.37 15.15 3.30
CA LEU A 332 32.83 15.25 4.67
C LEU A 332 33.38 13.92 5.19
N TYR A 333 32.74 12.82 4.77
CA TYR A 333 33.04 11.48 5.25
C TYR A 333 33.53 10.59 4.11
N ARG A 334 34.54 9.78 4.43
CA ARG A 334 35.09 8.80 3.48
C ARG A 334 34.07 7.73 3.14
N ASP A 335 33.40 7.20 4.17
CA ASP A 335 32.35 6.19 4.06
C ASP A 335 31.14 6.60 4.91
N ILE A 336 29.94 6.24 4.44
CA ILE A 336 28.68 6.56 5.10
C ILE A 336 27.80 5.31 5.08
N VAL A 337 27.15 5.01 6.20
CA VAL A 337 26.04 4.06 6.29
C VAL A 337 24.81 4.83 6.73
N VAL A 338 23.66 4.54 6.11
CA VAL A 338 22.39 5.18 6.44
C VAL A 338 21.57 4.19 7.25
N GLN A 339 21.34 4.49 8.52
CA GLN A 339 20.28 3.80 9.24
C GLN A 339 18.94 4.37 8.81
N ASP A 340 17.92 3.51 8.76
CA ASP A 340 16.54 3.84 8.41
C ASP A 340 15.68 3.15 9.44
N ILE A 341 15.20 3.89 10.43
CA ILE A 341 14.31 3.40 11.48
C ILE A 341 13.08 4.28 11.52
N CYS A 342 11.92 3.70 11.81
CA CYS A 342 10.71 4.49 12.01
C CYS A 342 10.23 4.34 13.44
N VAL A 343 9.87 5.45 14.09
CA VAL A 343 9.33 5.49 15.45
C VAL A 343 8.00 6.23 15.44
N PRO A 344 7.13 6.05 16.45
CA PRO A 344 5.95 6.90 16.59
C PRO A 344 6.35 8.38 16.63
N ILE A 345 5.57 9.24 15.98
CA ILE A 345 5.86 10.68 15.84
C ILE A 345 6.00 11.33 17.22
N SER A 346 5.18 10.90 18.17
CA SER A 346 5.23 11.32 19.57
C SER A 346 6.57 11.04 20.26
N ARG A 347 7.37 10.09 19.75
CA ARG A 347 8.68 9.69 20.28
C ARG A 347 9.86 10.27 19.52
N LEU A 348 9.63 11.06 18.46
CA LEU A 348 10.71 11.66 17.64
C LEU A 348 11.75 12.46 18.46
N PRO A 349 11.37 13.34 19.40
CA PRO A 349 12.35 14.09 20.18
C PRO A 349 13.24 13.18 21.05
N GLU A 350 12.66 12.13 21.62
CA GLU A 350 13.40 11.16 22.43
C GLU A 350 14.35 10.32 21.56
N ALA A 351 13.86 9.83 20.43
CA ALA A 351 14.64 9.00 19.51
C ALA A 351 15.90 9.72 19.04
N ILE A 352 15.77 10.97 18.56
CA ILE A 352 16.90 11.76 18.06
C ILE A 352 17.91 12.06 19.17
N ARG A 353 17.45 12.44 20.38
CA ARG A 353 18.35 12.66 21.52
C ARG A 353 19.17 11.40 21.84
N ARG A 354 18.51 10.24 21.93
CA ARG A 354 19.16 8.96 22.27
C ARG A 354 20.09 8.46 21.16
N VAL A 355 19.74 8.65 19.89
CA VAL A 355 20.64 8.37 18.75
C VAL A 355 21.90 9.26 18.86
N GLY A 356 21.74 10.54 19.20
CA GLY A 356 22.87 11.45 19.43
C GLY A 356 23.78 11.00 20.57
N GLU A 357 23.21 10.53 21.69
CA GLU A 357 23.94 9.97 22.83
C GLU A 357 24.74 8.71 22.42
N LEU A 358 24.10 7.77 21.74
CA LEU A 358 24.76 6.55 21.23
C LEU A 358 25.89 6.89 20.26
N ALA A 359 25.69 7.87 19.37
CA ALA A 359 26.70 8.33 18.42
C ALA A 359 27.92 8.93 19.14
N ALA A 360 27.68 9.75 20.17
CA ALA A 360 28.74 10.34 20.99
C ALA A 360 29.55 9.28 21.75
N GLU A 361 28.88 8.28 22.33
CA GLU A 361 29.53 7.14 23.00
C GLU A 361 30.42 6.33 22.05
N GLN A 362 29.96 6.13 20.81
CA GLN A 362 30.72 5.42 19.78
C GLN A 362 31.73 6.33 19.05
N GLN A 363 31.77 7.63 19.36
CA GLN A 363 32.66 8.61 18.74
C GLN A 363 32.58 8.57 17.21
N LEU A 364 31.36 8.49 16.68
CA LEU A 364 31.09 8.51 15.24
C LEU A 364 30.21 9.71 14.92
N PRO A 365 30.52 10.48 13.87
CA PRO A 365 29.68 11.57 13.42
C PRO A 365 28.38 11.05 12.84
N VAL A 366 27.27 11.73 13.16
CA VAL A 366 25.94 11.44 12.63
C VAL A 366 25.32 12.72 12.09
N ALA A 367 24.74 12.63 10.90
CA ALA A 367 23.92 13.66 10.29
C ALA A 367 22.49 13.14 10.07
N ASN A 368 21.49 13.88 10.49
CA ASN A 368 20.09 13.48 10.41
C ASN A 368 19.39 14.22 9.28
N VAL A 369 18.76 13.45 8.39
CA VAL A 369 18.00 13.94 7.25
C VAL A 369 16.79 13.06 7.06
N PHE A 370 15.60 13.49 7.44
CA PHE A 370 14.53 12.52 7.65
C PHE A 370 13.10 13.01 7.49
N HIS A 371 12.18 12.05 7.33
CA HIS A 371 10.76 12.24 7.09
C HIS A 371 10.02 12.37 8.41
N ALA A 372 10.11 13.55 9.02
CA ALA A 372 9.56 13.78 10.34
C ALA A 372 8.04 13.60 10.40
N GLY A 373 7.31 13.90 9.31
CA GLY A 373 5.86 13.69 9.24
C GLY A 373 5.43 12.22 9.37
N ASP A 374 6.29 11.28 8.99
CA ASP A 374 6.01 9.83 9.07
C ASP A 374 6.68 9.17 10.29
N GLY A 375 7.50 9.90 11.05
CA GLY A 375 8.33 9.33 12.10
C GLY A 375 9.52 8.50 11.59
N ASN A 376 9.87 8.58 10.30
CA ASN A 376 10.97 7.83 9.71
C ASN A 376 12.28 8.62 9.78
N LEU A 377 13.25 8.16 10.57
CA LEU A 377 14.56 8.77 10.84
C LEU A 377 15.65 8.14 9.97
N HIS A 378 16.50 8.99 9.38
CA HIS A 378 17.69 8.53 8.66
C HIS A 378 18.99 9.06 9.30
N PRO A 379 19.52 8.41 10.36
CA PRO A 379 20.86 8.70 10.86
C PRO A 379 21.92 8.30 9.82
N ASN A 380 22.63 9.29 9.27
CA ASN A 380 23.74 9.08 8.34
C ASN A 380 25.05 9.04 9.14
N ILE A 381 25.62 7.86 9.31
CA ILE A 381 26.79 7.62 10.15
C ILE A 381 28.05 7.68 9.30
N GLY A 382 28.91 8.67 9.54
CA GLY A 382 30.20 8.79 8.88
C GLY A 382 31.27 7.91 9.56
N PHE A 383 32.10 7.23 8.77
CA PHE A 383 33.18 6.38 9.28
C PHE A 383 34.28 6.16 8.22
N ASP A 384 35.37 5.51 8.63
CA ASP A 384 36.40 4.97 7.73
C ASP A 384 36.36 3.44 7.76
N ARG A 385 36.03 2.81 6.61
CA ARG A 385 35.96 1.34 6.52
C ARG A 385 37.32 0.64 6.63
N GLU A 386 38.44 1.35 6.46
CA GLU A 386 39.78 0.79 6.61
C GLU A 386 40.23 0.78 8.08
N ASP A 387 39.48 1.42 8.98
CA ASP A 387 39.74 1.40 10.43
C ASP A 387 38.86 0.33 11.10
N PRO A 388 39.42 -0.84 11.49
CA PRO A 388 38.64 -1.90 12.10
C PRO A 388 38.02 -1.51 13.45
N SER A 389 38.58 -0.50 14.13
CA SER A 389 38.02 0.01 15.38
C SER A 389 36.74 0.82 15.13
N GLN A 390 36.70 1.63 14.07
CA GLN A 390 35.51 2.35 13.64
C GLN A 390 34.43 1.39 13.17
N LEU A 391 34.78 0.34 12.41
CA LEU A 391 33.81 -0.70 12.02
C LEU A 391 33.13 -1.34 13.25
N ARG A 392 33.89 -1.68 14.29
CA ARG A 392 33.30 -2.24 15.53
C ARG A 392 32.42 -1.24 16.27
N ARG A 393 32.76 0.05 16.25
CA ARG A 393 31.93 1.12 16.84
C ARG A 393 30.67 1.36 16.02
N LEU A 394 30.78 1.32 14.70
CA LEU A 394 29.67 1.43 13.76
C LEU A 394 28.65 0.33 14.00
N HIS A 395 29.09 -0.94 14.07
CA HIS A 395 28.18 -2.04 14.35
C HIS A 395 27.45 -1.90 15.69
N ARG A 396 28.11 -1.42 16.73
CA ARG A 396 27.47 -1.13 18.03
C ARG A 396 26.46 0.01 17.95
N LEU A 397 26.76 1.07 17.19
CA LEU A 397 25.83 2.18 16.96
C LEU A 397 24.60 1.72 16.16
N ILE A 398 24.80 0.91 15.11
CA ILE A 398 23.71 0.31 14.32
C ILE A 398 22.82 -0.55 15.22
N GLU A 399 23.41 -1.48 15.97
CA GLU A 399 22.68 -2.35 16.90
C GLU A 399 21.89 -1.55 17.94
N GLY A 400 22.53 -0.58 18.60
CA GLY A 400 21.85 0.27 19.59
C GLY A 400 20.74 1.14 18.97
N THR A 401 20.90 1.59 17.73
CA THR A 401 19.86 2.37 17.02
C THR A 401 18.65 1.50 16.64
N LEU A 402 18.89 0.27 16.21
CA LEU A 402 17.83 -0.69 15.89
C LEU A 402 17.09 -1.14 17.16
N ASP A 403 17.81 -1.42 18.25
CA ASP A 403 17.22 -1.76 19.54
C ASP A 403 16.36 -0.62 20.08
N LEU A 404 16.86 0.61 19.97
CA LEU A 404 16.13 1.82 20.33
C LEU A 404 14.82 1.94 19.55
N ALA A 405 14.83 1.66 18.23
CA ALA A 405 13.63 1.72 17.42
C ALA A 405 12.56 0.75 17.94
N VAL A 406 12.94 -0.49 18.25
CA VAL A 406 12.02 -1.50 18.81
C VAL A 406 11.52 -1.07 20.21
N GLU A 407 12.40 -0.59 21.07
CA GLU A 407 12.06 -0.11 22.43
C GLU A 407 11.01 1.02 22.40
N LEU A 408 11.10 1.92 21.42
CA LEU A 408 10.17 3.03 21.26
C LEU A 408 8.85 2.64 20.55
N GLY A 409 8.63 1.35 20.28
CA GLY A 409 7.46 0.86 19.57
C GLY A 409 7.50 1.15 18.05
N GLY A 410 8.70 1.34 17.52
CA GLY A 410 8.97 1.56 16.11
C GLY A 410 9.22 0.28 15.31
N THR A 411 9.92 0.42 14.18
CA THR A 411 10.27 -0.68 13.27
C THR A 411 11.72 -0.55 12.80
N LEU A 412 12.31 -1.68 12.39
CA LEU A 412 13.70 -1.76 11.94
C LEU A 412 13.95 -1.01 10.63
N SER A 413 12.95 -0.87 9.77
CA SER A 413 13.06 -0.13 8.50
C SER A 413 11.73 0.52 8.11
N GLY A 414 11.82 1.81 7.79
CA GLY A 414 10.72 2.59 7.27
C GLY A 414 10.55 2.44 5.76
N GLU A 415 11.64 2.50 4.99
CA GLU A 415 11.58 2.54 3.51
C GLU A 415 12.78 1.94 2.74
N HIS A 416 13.89 1.60 3.39
CA HIS A 416 15.09 1.07 2.71
C HIS A 416 15.15 -0.46 2.62
N GLY A 417 14.18 -1.15 3.23
CA GLY A 417 14.14 -2.60 3.32
C GLY A 417 15.00 -3.18 4.44
N ILE A 418 14.86 -4.49 4.61
CA ILE A 418 15.65 -5.28 5.56
C ILE A 418 16.97 -5.73 4.93
N GLY A 419 16.92 -6.19 3.68
CA GLY A 419 18.09 -6.61 2.92
C GLY A 419 18.95 -7.61 3.67
N VAL A 420 20.26 -7.41 3.56
CA VAL A 420 21.27 -8.18 4.31
C VAL A 420 21.57 -7.49 5.64
N GLU A 421 21.55 -6.16 5.63
CA GLU A 421 21.93 -5.32 6.76
C GLU A 421 21.13 -5.67 8.02
N LYS A 422 19.80 -5.71 7.89
CA LYS A 422 18.88 -5.84 9.03
C LYS A 422 18.34 -7.26 9.21
N ALA A 423 18.59 -8.17 8.27
CA ALA A 423 18.08 -9.55 8.34
C ALA A 423 18.48 -10.26 9.65
N PHE A 424 19.71 -10.06 10.11
CA PHE A 424 20.18 -10.65 11.38
C PHE A 424 19.46 -10.07 12.62
N TYR A 425 18.91 -8.86 12.52
CA TYR A 425 18.21 -8.18 13.59
C TYR A 425 16.70 -8.41 13.56
N LEU A 426 16.15 -9.00 12.49
CA LEU A 426 14.73 -9.33 12.38
C LEU A 426 14.15 -10.07 13.61
N PRO A 427 14.85 -11.05 14.24
CA PRO A 427 14.37 -11.72 15.45
C PRO A 427 14.21 -10.80 16.68
N ARG A 428 14.76 -9.58 16.65
CA ARG A 428 14.59 -8.59 17.71
C ARG A 428 13.28 -7.83 17.60
N ALA A 429 12.76 -7.68 16.38
CA ALA A 429 11.53 -6.95 16.11
C ALA A 429 10.30 -7.85 15.97
N LEU A 430 10.50 -9.10 15.54
CA LEU A 430 9.42 -10.06 15.33
C LEU A 430 9.64 -11.31 16.17
N SER A 431 8.63 -11.70 16.94
CA SER A 431 8.66 -12.94 17.72
C SER A 431 8.76 -14.17 16.80
N PRO A 432 9.10 -15.36 17.32
CA PRO A 432 9.04 -16.59 16.53
C PRO A 432 7.67 -16.81 15.87
N ASP A 433 6.59 -16.52 16.58
CA ASP A 433 5.22 -16.70 16.11
C ASP A 433 4.87 -15.71 14.99
N ASP A 434 5.32 -14.46 15.11
CA ASP A 434 5.10 -13.42 14.07
C ASP A 434 5.90 -13.70 12.79
N ARG A 435 7.09 -14.29 12.92
CA ARG A 435 7.95 -14.64 11.79
C ARG A 435 7.46 -15.88 11.04
N GLU A 436 6.79 -16.80 11.71
CA GLU A 436 6.37 -18.07 11.12
C GLU A 436 5.48 -17.90 9.88
N PRO A 437 4.41 -17.09 9.88
CA PRO A 437 3.62 -16.76 8.69
C PRO A 437 4.46 -16.25 7.50
N LEU A 438 5.46 -15.41 7.77
CA LEU A 438 6.30 -14.82 6.73
C LEU A 438 7.26 -15.86 6.13
N LEU A 439 7.82 -16.72 6.96
CA LEU A 439 8.66 -17.85 6.55
C LEU A 439 7.87 -18.88 5.74
N ARG A 440 6.62 -19.16 6.15
CA ARG A 440 5.67 -20.01 5.41
C ARG A 440 5.41 -19.47 4.01
N LEU A 441 5.13 -18.17 3.88
CA LEU A 441 4.98 -17.50 2.59
C LEU A 441 6.24 -17.63 1.73
N LYS A 442 7.43 -17.33 2.28
CA LYS A 442 8.71 -17.49 1.55
C LYS A 442 8.91 -18.93 1.06
N LYS A 443 8.72 -19.92 1.92
CA LYS A 443 8.91 -21.35 1.58
C LYS A 443 7.89 -21.85 0.56
N GLY A 444 6.64 -21.39 0.61
CA GLY A 444 5.62 -21.84 -0.35
C GLY A 444 5.68 -21.14 -1.72
N LEU A 445 6.14 -19.89 -1.76
CA LEU A 445 6.25 -19.10 -2.99
C LEU A 445 7.59 -19.27 -3.71
N ASP A 446 8.67 -19.51 -2.97
CA ASP A 446 9.98 -19.92 -3.51
C ASP A 446 10.49 -21.21 -2.83
N PRO A 447 9.85 -22.37 -3.10
CA PRO A 447 10.20 -23.64 -2.46
C PRO A 447 11.59 -24.14 -2.81
N ARG A 448 12.17 -23.65 -3.92
CA ARG A 448 13.54 -23.97 -4.35
C ARG A 448 14.58 -23.06 -3.68
N GLY A 449 14.15 -21.97 -3.04
CA GLY A 449 15.02 -21.02 -2.35
C GLY A 449 15.98 -20.27 -3.28
N VAL A 450 15.62 -20.11 -4.56
CA VAL A 450 16.51 -19.52 -5.57
C VAL A 450 16.44 -18.00 -5.61
N PHE A 451 15.32 -17.40 -5.20
CA PHE A 451 15.14 -15.95 -5.31
C PHE A 451 15.69 -15.22 -4.10
N ASN A 452 16.67 -14.37 -4.42
CA ASN A 452 17.39 -13.47 -3.53
C ASN A 452 17.71 -14.05 -2.14
N PRO A 453 18.42 -15.19 -2.06
CA PRO A 453 18.63 -15.87 -0.78
C PRO A 453 19.43 -15.00 0.20
N GLY A 454 19.09 -15.15 1.48
CA GLY A 454 19.73 -14.48 2.62
C GLY A 454 19.32 -13.02 2.82
N LYS A 455 18.25 -12.56 2.16
CA LYS A 455 17.66 -11.22 2.35
C LYS A 455 16.32 -11.34 3.03
N ILE A 456 15.96 -10.33 3.82
CA ILE A 456 14.82 -10.31 4.75
C ILE A 456 15.01 -11.36 5.85
N PHE A 457 15.12 -12.64 5.49
CA PHE A 457 15.36 -13.76 6.39
C PHE A 457 16.81 -14.24 6.30
N PRO A 458 17.51 -14.42 7.43
CA PRO A 458 18.79 -15.09 7.48
C PRO A 458 18.74 -16.48 6.80
N ALA A 459 19.81 -16.87 6.11
CA ALA A 459 19.88 -18.17 5.43
C ALA A 459 19.71 -19.38 6.38
N GLY A 460 19.99 -19.21 7.68
CA GLY A 460 19.76 -20.21 8.73
C GLY A 460 18.29 -20.45 9.04
N ASP A 461 17.45 -19.42 8.95
CA ASP A 461 16.01 -19.49 9.29
C ASP A 461 15.22 -20.31 8.26
N LEU A 462 15.73 -20.42 7.03
CA LEU A 462 15.19 -21.29 5.98
C LEU A 462 15.73 -22.73 6.05
N ARG A 463 16.82 -22.97 6.80
CA ARG A 463 17.46 -24.29 6.97
C ARG A 463 17.11 -24.97 8.30
N ALA A 464 16.68 -24.21 9.31
CA ALA A 464 16.23 -24.74 10.59
C ALA A 464 14.83 -25.36 10.48
N GLY A 465 14.73 -26.65 10.82
CA GLY A 465 13.47 -27.28 11.21
C GLY A 465 12.55 -27.66 10.06
N GLY A 466 12.81 -28.84 9.48
CA GLY A 466 11.71 -29.62 8.95
C GLY A 466 10.77 -29.99 10.09
N HIS A 467 9.51 -29.58 9.99
CA HIS A 467 8.43 -30.44 10.44
C HIS A 467 7.84 -31.09 9.17
N PRO A 468 7.94 -32.41 9.00
CA PRO A 468 7.11 -33.08 8.01
C PRO A 468 5.67 -32.96 8.50
N LEU A 469 4.92 -31.97 7.99
CA LEU A 469 3.48 -31.99 8.14
C LEU A 469 2.97 -33.21 7.35
N ARG A 470 2.50 -34.19 8.12
CA ARG A 470 1.99 -35.46 7.63
C ARG A 470 0.57 -35.22 7.14
N VAL A 471 0.40 -35.09 5.83
CA VAL A 471 -0.90 -35.17 5.17
C VAL A 471 -1.45 -36.58 5.41
N VAL A 472 -2.58 -36.69 6.09
CA VAL A 472 -3.43 -37.88 6.04
C VAL A 472 -4.58 -37.53 5.09
N THR A 473 -4.52 -38.07 3.88
CA THR A 473 -5.70 -38.14 3.01
C THR A 473 -6.70 -39.07 3.68
N THR A 474 -7.88 -38.58 4.05
CA THR A 474 -9.03 -39.49 4.18
C THR A 474 -9.27 -40.13 2.82
N PRO A 475 -9.48 -41.46 2.73
CA PRO A 475 -9.86 -42.08 1.47
C PRO A 475 -11.15 -41.43 0.97
N ALA A 476 -11.30 -41.36 -0.35
CA ALA A 476 -12.56 -41.10 -1.00
C ALA A 476 -13.59 -42.16 -0.55
N GLY A 477 -14.24 -41.89 0.56
CA GLY A 477 -15.42 -42.58 1.06
C GLY A 477 -16.62 -41.71 0.75
N SER A 478 -17.61 -42.33 0.09
CA SER A 478 -18.93 -41.82 -0.26
C SER A 478 -19.39 -40.62 0.58
N ALA A 479 -19.83 -39.56 -0.12
CA ALA A 479 -20.74 -38.58 0.44
C ALA A 479 -21.92 -39.31 1.09
N THR A 480 -21.91 -39.38 2.41
CA THR A 480 -23.12 -39.55 3.20
C THR A 480 -23.60 -38.15 3.53
N ASP A 481 -24.83 -37.84 3.11
CA ASP A 481 -25.59 -36.69 3.59
C ASP A 481 -25.68 -36.78 5.13
N GLY A 482 -24.71 -36.15 5.80
CA GLY A 482 -24.66 -36.06 7.24
C GLY A 482 -25.38 -34.80 7.68
N GLU A 483 -26.64 -34.95 8.08
CA GLU A 483 -27.33 -33.99 8.94
C GLU A 483 -26.46 -33.78 10.19
N GLY A 484 -25.91 -32.58 10.34
CA GLY A 484 -25.10 -32.24 11.50
C GLY A 484 -25.28 -30.78 11.84
N GLU A 485 -25.66 -30.51 13.08
CA GLU A 485 -25.93 -29.15 13.57
C GLU A 485 -24.67 -28.28 13.50
N SER A 486 -24.86 -27.03 13.08
CA SER A 486 -23.80 -26.01 13.16
C SER A 486 -23.62 -25.60 14.62
N ARG A 487 -22.37 -25.54 15.09
CA ARG A 487 -22.05 -25.17 16.47
C ARG A 487 -21.37 -23.80 16.50
N LEU A 488 -21.96 -22.87 17.25
CA LEU A 488 -21.47 -21.51 17.40
C LEU A 488 -20.61 -21.37 18.66
N PHE A 489 -19.43 -20.78 18.51
CA PHE A 489 -18.51 -20.46 19.59
C PHE A 489 -18.22 -18.96 19.62
N ARG A 490 -18.10 -18.40 20.82
CA ARG A 490 -17.90 -16.96 21.07
C ARG A 490 -16.75 -16.78 22.07
N PRO A 491 -15.49 -17.00 21.65
CA PRO A 491 -14.36 -16.90 22.55
C PRO A 491 -14.26 -15.50 23.15
N GLU A 492 -14.05 -15.41 24.46
CA GLU A 492 -13.86 -14.15 25.18
C GLU A 492 -12.40 -13.67 25.13
N SER A 493 -11.48 -14.52 24.67
CA SER A 493 -10.05 -14.22 24.56
C SER A 493 -9.37 -14.98 23.42
N VAL A 494 -8.20 -14.50 23.00
CA VAL A 494 -7.34 -15.21 22.04
C VAL A 494 -6.91 -16.57 22.60
N ASP A 495 -6.61 -16.68 23.89
CA ASP A 495 -6.23 -17.96 24.53
C ASP A 495 -7.36 -19.01 24.50
N GLU A 496 -8.61 -18.57 24.65
CA GLU A 496 -9.76 -19.47 24.48
C GLU A 496 -9.89 -19.93 23.02
N LEU A 497 -9.65 -19.02 22.08
CA LEU A 497 -9.67 -19.32 20.65
C LEU A 497 -8.56 -20.31 20.24
N VAL A 498 -7.34 -20.14 20.77
CA VAL A 498 -6.23 -21.10 20.59
C VAL A 498 -6.65 -22.49 21.08
N ARG A 499 -7.11 -22.59 22.33
CA ARG A 499 -7.54 -23.87 22.93
C ARG A 499 -8.65 -24.55 22.13
N LEU A 500 -9.54 -23.76 21.54
CA LEU A 500 -10.63 -24.25 20.72
C LEU A 500 -10.15 -24.80 19.37
N LEU A 501 -9.16 -24.15 18.74
CA LEU A 501 -8.56 -24.63 17.49
C LEU A 501 -7.66 -25.86 17.73
N GLU A 502 -6.96 -25.93 18.86
CA GLU A 502 -6.14 -27.07 19.27
C GLU A 502 -6.94 -28.34 19.63
N ASP A 503 -8.24 -28.21 19.94
CA ASP A 503 -9.10 -29.34 20.28
C ASP A 503 -9.16 -30.35 19.12
N ARG A 504 -8.95 -31.63 19.43
CA ARG A 504 -9.03 -32.71 18.42
C ARG A 504 -10.39 -32.80 17.74
N THR A 505 -11.47 -32.30 18.38
CA THR A 505 -12.81 -32.30 17.79
C THR A 505 -13.01 -31.27 16.66
N SER A 506 -12.12 -30.27 16.56
CA SER A 506 -12.10 -29.27 15.48
C SER A 506 -11.54 -29.85 14.17
N ARG A 507 -10.73 -30.92 14.23
CA ARG A 507 -10.00 -31.46 13.07
C ARG A 507 -10.94 -31.98 11.99
N GLY A 508 -10.78 -31.46 10.78
CA GLY A 508 -11.59 -31.84 9.61
C GLY A 508 -12.97 -31.18 9.53
N LYS A 509 -13.29 -30.26 10.46
CA LYS A 509 -14.48 -29.38 10.37
C LYS A 509 -14.16 -28.15 9.53
N LEU A 510 -15.16 -27.60 8.82
CA LEU A 510 -14.97 -26.28 8.21
C LEU A 510 -15.26 -25.22 9.27
N LEU A 511 -14.30 -24.31 9.40
CA LEU A 511 -14.38 -23.16 10.29
C LEU A 511 -14.95 -21.99 9.51
N TYR A 512 -16.02 -21.39 10.03
CA TYR A 512 -16.63 -20.21 9.46
C TYR A 512 -16.44 -19.03 10.43
N PRO A 513 -15.50 -18.10 10.15
CA PRO A 513 -15.33 -16.92 10.97
C PRO A 513 -16.50 -15.95 10.74
N THR A 514 -17.08 -15.44 11.81
CA THR A 514 -18.10 -14.39 11.78
C THR A 514 -17.73 -13.27 12.76
N GLY A 515 -18.19 -12.07 12.45
CA GLY A 515 -18.04 -10.89 13.30
C GLY A 515 -19.14 -10.81 14.37
N ALA A 516 -19.71 -9.62 14.53
CA ALA A 516 -20.81 -9.36 15.48
C ALA A 516 -22.22 -9.79 14.98
N ARG A 517 -22.34 -10.49 13.85
CA ARG A 517 -23.65 -10.88 13.29
C ARG A 517 -24.29 -12.05 14.03
N LEU A 518 -25.63 -12.10 14.00
CA LEU A 518 -26.41 -13.22 14.51
C LEU A 518 -26.40 -14.39 13.52
N LEU A 519 -26.49 -15.62 14.05
CA LEU A 519 -26.47 -16.86 13.26
C LEU A 519 -27.55 -16.88 12.16
N ASP A 520 -28.72 -16.30 12.45
CA ASP A 520 -29.89 -16.29 11.58
C ASP A 520 -29.76 -15.30 10.39
N GLU A 521 -28.73 -14.46 10.40
CA GLU A 521 -28.40 -13.49 9.34
C GLU A 521 -27.32 -14.02 8.38
N LEU A 522 -26.76 -15.21 8.64
CA LEU A 522 -25.79 -15.84 7.75
C LEU A 522 -26.50 -16.49 6.56
N PRO A 523 -25.89 -16.46 5.36
CA PRO A 523 -26.37 -17.26 4.23
C PRO A 523 -26.40 -18.76 4.61
N PRO A 524 -27.17 -19.60 3.87
CA PRO A 524 -27.07 -21.04 4.02
C PRO A 524 -25.63 -21.51 3.82
N LEU A 525 -25.03 -22.06 4.87
CA LEU A 525 -23.63 -22.50 4.85
C LEU A 525 -23.49 -23.79 4.02
N PRO A 526 -22.46 -23.92 3.17
CA PRO A 526 -22.24 -25.13 2.38
C PRO A 526 -21.63 -26.26 3.22
N GLY A 527 -22.19 -27.48 3.17
CA GLY A 527 -21.57 -28.70 3.69
C GLY A 527 -22.04 -29.15 5.09
N PRO A 528 -21.55 -30.31 5.60
CA PRO A 528 -21.98 -30.92 6.87
C PRO A 528 -21.42 -30.19 8.11
N ALA A 529 -22.00 -30.45 9.31
CA ALA A 529 -21.67 -29.90 10.65
C ALA A 529 -20.47 -28.94 10.73
N GLN A 530 -20.75 -27.64 10.83
CA GLN A 530 -19.77 -26.55 10.82
C GLN A 530 -19.50 -25.94 12.19
N TRP A 531 -18.29 -25.42 12.35
CA TRP A 531 -17.88 -24.62 13.51
C TRP A 531 -17.91 -23.15 13.13
N ILE A 532 -18.76 -22.38 13.79
CA ILE A 532 -18.89 -20.94 13.55
C ILE A 532 -18.17 -20.23 14.69
N LEU A 533 -17.16 -19.43 14.34
CA LEU A 533 -16.33 -18.70 15.28
C LEU A 533 -16.69 -17.23 15.23
N SER A 534 -17.41 -16.76 16.25
CA SER A 534 -17.85 -15.38 16.34
C SER A 534 -16.85 -14.56 17.15
N THR A 535 -16.23 -13.55 16.54
CA THR A 535 -15.35 -12.60 17.24
C THR A 535 -16.11 -11.57 18.06
N ALA A 536 -17.45 -11.59 18.08
CA ALA A 536 -18.30 -10.59 18.75
C ALA A 536 -17.94 -10.29 20.23
N SER A 537 -17.38 -11.26 20.96
CA SER A 537 -16.94 -11.08 22.35
C SER A 537 -15.57 -10.40 22.48
N LEU A 538 -14.76 -10.38 21.41
CA LEU A 538 -13.51 -9.63 21.31
C LEU A 538 -13.84 -8.17 20.95
N ARG A 539 -14.18 -7.38 21.96
CA ARG A 539 -14.73 -6.02 21.80
C ARG A 539 -13.95 -4.99 22.62
N GLY A 540 -13.87 -3.78 22.07
CA GLY A 540 -13.30 -2.61 22.72
C GLY A 540 -12.07 -2.06 22.02
N VAL A 541 -11.80 -0.79 22.28
CA VAL A 541 -10.54 -0.13 21.91
C VAL A 541 -9.44 -0.60 22.85
N LEU A 542 -8.34 -1.09 22.28
CA LEU A 542 -7.22 -1.68 23.00
C LEU A 542 -6.09 -0.67 23.24
N ASP A 543 -5.84 0.19 22.24
CA ASP A 543 -4.84 1.27 22.30
C ASP A 543 -5.29 2.42 21.38
N HIS A 544 -4.91 3.66 21.71
CA HIS A 544 -5.19 4.82 20.88
C HIS A 544 -4.11 5.88 21.09
N SER A 545 -3.53 6.37 19.99
CA SER A 545 -2.62 7.50 20.00
C SER A 545 -3.11 8.58 19.05
N ARG A 546 -3.50 9.72 19.64
CA ARG A 546 -3.87 10.93 18.91
C ARG A 546 -2.68 11.43 18.09
N ALA A 547 -1.51 11.55 18.72
CA ALA A 547 -0.30 12.10 18.11
C ALA A 547 0.28 11.23 16.99
N ASP A 548 0.04 9.91 17.04
CA ASP A 548 0.56 8.95 16.06
C ASP A 548 -0.49 8.50 15.04
N PHE A 549 -1.68 9.11 15.06
CA PHE A 549 -2.78 8.81 14.13
C PHE A 549 -3.15 7.34 14.04
N GLN A 550 -3.34 6.68 15.19
CA GLN A 550 -3.68 5.26 15.18
C GLN A 550 -4.61 4.86 16.31
N VAL A 551 -5.42 3.85 16.03
CA VAL A 551 -6.27 3.16 16.99
C VAL A 551 -6.11 1.66 16.81
N GLU A 552 -5.93 0.93 17.90
CA GLU A 552 -5.99 -0.52 17.95
C GLU A 552 -7.31 -0.95 18.59
N VAL A 553 -8.00 -1.87 17.94
CA VAL A 553 -9.36 -2.23 18.30
C VAL A 553 -9.57 -3.71 18.10
N ALA A 554 -10.26 -4.34 19.04
CA ALA A 554 -10.60 -5.76 18.95
C ALA A 554 -11.56 -6.00 17.76
N ALA A 555 -11.35 -7.08 17.03
CA ALA A 555 -11.99 -7.36 15.74
C ALA A 555 -13.52 -7.48 15.80
N GLY A 556 -14.08 -7.88 16.96
CA GLY A 556 -15.52 -7.98 17.19
C GLY A 556 -16.21 -6.64 17.51
N THR A 557 -15.45 -5.58 17.74
CA THR A 557 -16.00 -4.26 18.09
C THR A 557 -16.99 -3.77 17.03
N PRO A 558 -18.22 -3.37 17.40
CA PRO A 558 -19.15 -2.75 16.47
C PRO A 558 -18.56 -1.48 15.85
N TRP A 559 -18.81 -1.27 14.56
CA TRP A 559 -18.28 -0.10 13.85
C TRP A 559 -18.75 1.21 14.47
N THR A 560 -20.02 1.28 14.88
CA THR A 560 -20.60 2.46 15.53
C THR A 560 -19.87 2.82 16.82
N GLU A 561 -19.47 1.83 17.62
CA GLU A 561 -18.72 2.09 18.85
C GLU A 561 -17.33 2.65 18.58
N LEU A 562 -16.62 2.13 17.57
CA LEU A 562 -15.34 2.70 17.16
C LEU A 562 -15.52 4.14 16.66
N ALA A 563 -16.54 4.39 15.83
CA ALA A 563 -16.83 5.71 15.31
C ALA A 563 -17.15 6.72 16.42
N ASP A 564 -17.96 6.34 17.40
CA ASP A 564 -18.32 7.17 18.56
C ASP A 564 -17.09 7.45 19.45
N PHE A 565 -16.25 6.43 19.70
CA PHE A 565 -15.01 6.59 20.43
C PHE A 565 -14.09 7.61 19.74
N LEU A 566 -13.82 7.43 18.44
CA LEU A 566 -12.95 8.31 17.68
C LEU A 566 -13.50 9.75 17.63
N ALA A 567 -14.83 9.90 17.49
CA ALA A 567 -15.47 11.20 17.53
C ALA A 567 -15.21 11.94 18.85
N GLY A 568 -15.24 11.24 19.99
CA GLY A 568 -14.88 11.78 21.31
C GLY A 568 -13.43 12.24 21.41
N GLU A 569 -12.54 11.64 20.62
CA GLU A 569 -11.11 11.96 20.55
C GLU A 569 -10.77 13.03 19.47
N GLU A 570 -11.77 13.66 18.87
CA GLU A 570 -11.61 14.57 17.70
C GLU A 570 -10.87 13.90 16.53
N ARG A 571 -11.04 12.59 16.40
CA ARG A 571 -10.48 11.75 15.34
C ARG A 571 -11.59 11.07 14.55
N GLU A 572 -11.21 10.51 13.40
CA GLU A 572 -12.09 9.66 12.59
C GLU A 572 -11.27 8.76 11.66
N LEU A 573 -11.95 7.87 10.95
CA LEU A 573 -11.41 7.13 9.82
C LEU A 573 -11.77 7.85 8.51
N ASP A 574 -10.99 7.65 7.46
CA ASP A 574 -11.15 8.28 6.14
C ASP A 574 -12.06 7.46 5.21
N TRP A 575 -12.85 6.54 5.74
CA TRP A 575 -13.87 5.82 4.96
C TRP A 575 -15.11 5.56 5.81
N GLN A 576 -16.23 5.36 5.10
CA GLN A 576 -17.51 4.98 5.70
C GLN A 576 -17.82 3.52 5.37
N VAL A 577 -18.78 2.93 6.08
CA VAL A 577 -19.23 1.53 5.87
C VAL A 577 -20.75 1.47 5.67
N SER A 578 -21.24 0.44 4.98
CA SER A 578 -22.68 0.23 4.85
C SER A 578 -23.25 -0.34 6.13
N LEU A 579 -24.44 0.15 6.53
CA LEU A 579 -25.19 -0.37 7.69
C LEU A 579 -24.28 -0.53 8.93
N PRO A 580 -23.61 0.54 9.39
CA PRO A 580 -22.57 0.46 10.42
C PRO A 580 -23.00 -0.24 11.70
N GLU A 581 -24.28 -0.16 12.05
CA GLU A 581 -24.90 -0.84 13.19
C GLU A 581 -24.85 -2.38 13.12
N HIS A 582 -24.65 -2.95 11.92
CA HIS A 582 -24.57 -4.40 11.68
C HIS A 582 -23.15 -4.89 11.36
N ARG A 583 -22.13 -4.04 11.53
CA ARG A 583 -20.74 -4.34 11.16
C ARG A 583 -19.82 -4.37 12.36
N SER A 584 -18.98 -5.38 12.43
CA SER A 584 -17.80 -5.40 13.31
C SER A 584 -16.58 -4.88 12.55
N VAL A 585 -15.64 -4.24 13.23
CA VAL A 585 -14.42 -3.69 12.63
C VAL A 585 -13.62 -4.77 11.87
N GLY A 586 -13.43 -5.95 12.46
CA GLY A 586 -12.73 -7.07 11.83
C GLY A 586 -13.43 -7.56 10.56
N GLY A 587 -14.76 -7.60 10.57
CA GLY A 587 -15.57 -7.91 9.38
C GLY A 587 -15.39 -6.88 8.26
N VAL A 588 -15.34 -5.58 8.60
CA VAL A 588 -15.08 -4.50 7.64
C VAL A 588 -13.70 -4.66 7.00
N VAL A 589 -12.66 -4.90 7.80
CA VAL A 589 -11.29 -5.11 7.30
C VAL A 589 -11.19 -6.40 6.47
N ALA A 590 -11.75 -7.51 6.96
CA ALA A 590 -11.73 -8.81 6.28
C ALA A 590 -12.42 -8.73 4.92
N CYS A 591 -13.48 -7.93 4.79
CA CYS A 591 -14.19 -7.74 3.54
C CYS A 591 -13.58 -6.64 2.64
N ASP A 592 -12.57 -5.91 3.13
CA ASP A 592 -12.14 -4.63 2.54
C ASP A 592 -13.34 -3.71 2.26
N GLU A 593 -14.30 -3.73 3.19
CA GLU A 593 -15.58 -3.06 3.03
C GLU A 593 -15.39 -1.56 3.15
N SER A 594 -15.79 -0.86 2.10
CA SER A 594 -15.97 0.57 2.13
C SER A 594 -17.28 0.89 1.43
N TRP A 595 -18.02 1.80 2.01
CA TRP A 595 -19.13 2.45 1.36
C TRP A 595 -18.62 3.26 0.15
N PRO A 596 -19.51 3.61 -0.81
CA PRO A 596 -19.28 4.73 -1.73
C PRO A 596 -18.77 5.97 -0.99
N TRP A 597 -18.26 6.99 -1.68
CA TRP A 597 -17.64 8.18 -1.07
C TRP A 597 -16.17 8.05 -0.64
N ARG A 598 -15.34 7.45 -1.51
CA ARG A 598 -13.89 7.45 -1.26
C ARG A 598 -13.13 8.66 -1.78
N GLY A 599 -13.54 9.30 -2.88
CA GLY A 599 -12.80 10.37 -3.59
C GLY A 599 -11.34 10.59 -3.23
N GLY A 600 -10.50 9.81 -3.90
CA GLY A 600 -9.05 9.81 -3.66
C GLY A 600 -8.59 9.10 -2.39
N GLN A 601 -9.48 8.82 -1.43
CA GLN A 601 -9.21 8.08 -0.19
C GLN A 601 -9.23 6.57 -0.42
N ARG A 602 -8.47 5.93 0.46
CA ARG A 602 -7.90 4.61 0.27
C ARG A 602 -8.77 3.57 0.99
N SER A 603 -8.66 2.27 0.68
CA SER A 603 -9.55 1.27 1.30
C SER A 603 -9.16 0.98 2.76
N PRO A 604 -9.97 0.23 3.55
CA PRO A 604 -9.52 -0.27 4.85
C PRO A 604 -8.12 -0.92 4.77
N ARG A 605 -7.84 -1.63 3.67
CA ARG A 605 -6.52 -2.21 3.36
C ARG A 605 -5.35 -1.21 3.42
N ASP A 606 -5.56 0.01 2.96
CA ASP A 606 -4.52 1.05 2.93
C ASP A 606 -4.33 1.76 4.28
N ARG A 607 -5.24 1.48 5.22
CA ARG A 607 -5.28 2.08 6.55
C ARG A 607 -4.98 1.07 7.64
N LEU A 608 -4.91 -0.21 7.31
CA LEU A 608 -4.49 -1.27 8.20
C LEU A 608 -2.98 -1.18 8.44
N LEU A 609 -2.59 -0.73 9.62
CA LEU A 609 -1.19 -0.63 10.07
C LEU A 609 -0.70 -1.92 10.72
N GLY A 610 -1.62 -2.69 11.29
CA GLY A 610 -1.31 -3.96 11.96
C GLY A 610 -2.54 -4.83 12.16
N ALA A 611 -2.32 -6.12 12.32
CA ALA A 611 -3.36 -7.09 12.67
C ALA A 611 -2.76 -8.21 13.52
N SER A 612 -3.53 -8.70 14.49
CA SER A 612 -3.18 -9.89 15.26
C SER A 612 -4.31 -10.91 15.21
N GLY A 613 -3.97 -12.19 15.38
CA GLY A 613 -4.94 -13.25 15.23
C GLY A 613 -4.32 -14.64 15.19
N LEU A 614 -5.04 -15.56 14.55
CA LEU A 614 -4.69 -16.97 14.46
C LEU A 614 -4.84 -17.50 13.04
N LEU A 615 -3.90 -18.34 12.62
CA LEU A 615 -4.05 -19.20 11.44
C LEU A 615 -4.98 -20.38 11.76
N SER A 616 -5.44 -21.14 10.74
CA SER A 616 -6.41 -22.23 10.99
C SER A 616 -5.85 -23.40 11.79
N ASP A 617 -4.52 -23.53 11.86
CA ASP A 617 -3.83 -24.53 12.67
C ASP A 617 -3.60 -24.08 14.13
N GLY A 618 -4.09 -22.89 14.50
CA GLY A 618 -3.94 -22.32 15.83
C GLY A 618 -2.64 -21.52 16.04
N THR A 619 -1.81 -21.35 15.00
CA THR A 619 -0.59 -20.52 15.10
C THR A 619 -0.96 -19.04 15.32
N PRO A 620 -0.57 -18.41 16.45
CA PRO A 620 -0.80 -16.99 16.67
C PRO A 620 0.13 -16.14 15.81
N PHE A 621 -0.27 -14.91 15.54
CA PHE A 621 0.60 -13.91 14.92
C PHE A 621 0.19 -12.50 15.29
N GLU A 622 1.16 -11.59 15.29
CA GLU A 622 1.00 -10.15 15.10
C GLU A 622 1.78 -9.74 13.84
N ALA A 623 1.15 -8.95 12.99
CA ALA A 623 1.73 -8.42 11.77
C ALA A 623 1.55 -6.90 11.68
N GLY A 624 2.49 -6.24 11.00
CA GLY A 624 2.51 -4.80 10.84
C GLY A 624 3.25 -4.09 11.98
N GLY A 625 2.81 -2.88 12.36
CA GLY A 625 3.47 -2.10 13.41
C GLY A 625 2.64 -0.93 13.91
N ARG A 626 3.27 -0.05 14.71
CA ARG A 626 2.67 1.18 15.27
C ARG A 626 3.04 2.45 14.49
N VAL A 627 3.66 2.28 13.32
CA VAL A 627 4.22 3.36 12.51
C VAL A 627 3.67 3.30 11.09
N VAL A 628 3.58 4.45 10.43
CA VAL A 628 3.02 4.58 9.09
C VAL A 628 3.90 3.90 8.04
N LYS A 629 5.21 4.05 8.17
CA LYS A 629 6.21 3.44 7.28
C LYS A 629 6.79 2.19 7.93
N ASN A 630 6.50 1.04 7.36
CA ASN A 630 7.03 -0.23 7.82
C ASN A 630 7.28 -1.16 6.63
N VAL A 631 8.54 -1.55 6.45
CA VAL A 631 8.96 -2.55 5.45
C VAL A 631 9.69 -3.73 6.12
N THR A 632 9.40 -3.98 7.40
CA THR A 632 9.95 -5.12 8.14
C THR A 632 9.21 -6.40 7.80
N GLY A 633 9.79 -7.20 6.89
CA GLY A 633 9.21 -8.46 6.45
C GLY A 633 8.30 -8.31 5.23
N TYR A 634 7.26 -9.15 5.13
CA TYR A 634 6.23 -9.00 4.09
C TYR A 634 4.98 -8.35 4.64
N ASP A 635 4.24 -7.63 3.79
CA ASP A 635 2.98 -6.97 4.16
C ASP A 635 1.83 -7.99 4.28
N LEU A 636 1.80 -8.72 5.40
CA LEU A 636 0.74 -9.67 5.70
C LEU A 636 -0.61 -8.96 5.94
N CYS A 637 -0.59 -7.73 6.47
CA CYS A 637 -1.79 -6.93 6.72
C CYS A 637 -2.60 -6.70 5.44
N ARG A 638 -1.92 -6.30 4.36
CA ARG A 638 -2.52 -6.16 3.02
C ARG A 638 -3.19 -7.43 2.52
N LEU A 639 -2.57 -8.59 2.79
CA LEU A 639 -3.08 -9.88 2.37
C LEU A 639 -4.33 -10.29 3.17
N LEU A 640 -4.38 -9.96 4.46
CA LEU A 640 -5.52 -10.22 5.34
C LEU A 640 -6.74 -9.37 4.97
N ALA A 641 -6.53 -8.11 4.58
CA ALA A 641 -7.61 -7.23 4.16
C ALA A 641 -8.22 -7.63 2.81
N GLY A 642 -9.50 -7.99 2.81
CA GLY A 642 -10.20 -8.55 1.65
C GLY A 642 -10.22 -10.07 1.59
N SER A 643 -9.44 -10.76 2.44
CA SER A 643 -9.38 -12.23 2.51
C SER A 643 -10.66 -12.89 3.03
N ARG A 644 -11.57 -12.11 3.63
CA ARG A 644 -12.83 -12.57 4.24
C ARG A 644 -12.63 -13.64 5.31
N GLY A 645 -11.50 -13.59 6.02
CA GLY A 645 -11.15 -14.56 7.05
C GLY A 645 -10.68 -15.92 6.51
N ALA A 646 -10.47 -16.05 5.20
CA ALA A 646 -10.02 -17.31 4.59
C ALA A 646 -8.54 -17.64 4.89
N LEU A 647 -7.75 -16.64 5.30
CA LEU A 647 -6.33 -16.80 5.61
C LEU A 647 -6.02 -16.83 7.10
N ALA A 648 -6.83 -16.14 7.89
CA ALA A 648 -6.66 -16.05 9.33
C ALA A 648 -7.93 -15.51 9.98
N LEU A 649 -8.11 -15.87 11.26
CA LEU A 649 -9.08 -15.25 12.14
C LEU A 649 -8.42 -14.06 12.85
N MET A 650 -8.85 -12.84 12.52
CA MET A 650 -8.34 -11.63 13.17
C MET A 650 -8.98 -11.44 14.55
N ALA A 651 -8.12 -11.22 15.55
CA ALA A 651 -8.51 -10.90 16.92
C ALA A 651 -8.50 -9.40 17.19
N ALA A 652 -7.54 -8.66 16.62
CA ALA A 652 -7.47 -7.21 16.69
C ALA A 652 -6.90 -6.62 15.40
N VAL A 653 -7.21 -5.36 15.15
CA VAL A 653 -6.66 -4.58 14.04
C VAL A 653 -6.21 -3.22 14.51
N ARG A 654 -5.13 -2.71 13.92
CA ARG A 654 -4.62 -1.36 14.13
C ARG A 654 -4.83 -0.54 12.87
N LEU A 655 -5.55 0.57 13.00
CA LEU A 655 -5.99 1.41 11.90
C LEU A 655 -5.39 2.81 12.01
N ARG A 656 -4.96 3.37 10.87
CA ARG A 656 -4.55 4.76 10.77
C ARG A 656 -5.77 5.67 10.85
N THR A 657 -5.81 6.55 11.84
CA THR A 657 -6.86 7.55 12.03
C THR A 657 -6.45 8.88 11.39
N ARG A 658 -7.35 9.86 11.47
CA ARG A 658 -7.11 11.22 11.00
C ARG A 658 -7.84 12.24 11.88
N PRO A 659 -7.43 13.52 11.86
CA PRO A 659 -8.20 14.60 12.49
C PRO A 659 -9.62 14.66 11.93
N ARG A 660 -10.62 14.84 12.80
CA ARG A 660 -12.02 15.00 12.37
C ARG A 660 -12.15 16.21 11.45
N VAL A 661 -12.79 16.03 10.29
CA VAL A 661 -13.08 17.14 9.38
C VAL A 661 -14.15 18.06 9.96
N GLU A 662 -13.98 19.37 9.77
CA GLU A 662 -14.92 20.40 10.26
C GLU A 662 -16.26 20.34 9.53
N LEU A 663 -16.23 20.25 8.21
CA LEU A 663 -17.41 20.23 7.35
C LEU A 663 -17.31 19.13 6.30
N ARG A 664 -18.41 18.38 6.16
CA ARG A 664 -18.70 17.50 5.02
C ARG A 664 -19.92 18.02 4.29
N ARG A 665 -19.78 18.25 2.99
CA ARG A 665 -20.87 18.69 2.10
C ARG A 665 -21.10 17.67 1.01
N ARG A 666 -22.36 17.36 0.73
CA ARG A 666 -22.78 16.65 -0.48
C ARG A 666 -23.29 17.67 -1.47
N LEU A 667 -22.70 17.66 -2.66
CA LEU A 667 -23.14 18.46 -3.78
C LEU A 667 -23.85 17.52 -4.76
N VAL A 668 -25.17 17.65 -4.85
CA VAL A 668 -26.01 16.85 -5.76
C VAL A 668 -26.24 17.66 -7.02
N LEU A 669 -25.80 17.11 -8.16
CA LEU A 669 -25.86 17.73 -9.47
C LEU A 669 -26.84 16.96 -10.36
N GLY A 670 -27.87 17.64 -10.84
CA GLY A 670 -28.93 17.02 -11.60
C GLY A 670 -28.79 17.15 -13.11
N TYR A 671 -29.06 16.05 -13.82
CA TYR A 671 -28.99 15.94 -15.28
C TYR A 671 -30.23 15.25 -15.85
N ARG A 672 -30.74 15.74 -16.98
CA ARG A 672 -31.83 15.06 -17.72
C ARG A 672 -31.34 13.88 -18.57
N ASP A 673 -30.05 13.87 -18.88
CA ASP A 673 -29.44 12.94 -19.81
C ASP A 673 -28.28 12.18 -19.15
N ARG A 674 -28.26 10.86 -19.33
CA ARG A 674 -27.25 9.97 -18.76
C ARG A 674 -25.86 10.25 -19.31
N GLN A 675 -25.74 10.59 -20.59
CA GLN A 675 -24.44 10.81 -21.23
C GLN A 675 -23.77 12.04 -20.65
N ARG A 676 -24.53 13.14 -20.48
CA ARG A 676 -24.05 14.35 -19.81
C ARG A 676 -23.68 14.10 -18.34
N ALA A 677 -24.50 13.36 -17.60
CA ALA A 677 -24.21 13.04 -16.19
C ALA A 677 -22.90 12.24 -16.04
N LEU A 678 -22.70 11.23 -16.90
CA LEU A 678 -21.47 10.44 -16.93
C LEU A 678 -20.26 11.28 -17.38
N ALA A 679 -20.42 12.11 -18.42
CA ALA A 679 -19.37 13.01 -18.87
C ALA A 679 -18.95 14.00 -17.78
N ALA A 680 -19.91 14.53 -17.01
CA ALA A 680 -19.63 15.42 -15.89
C ALA A 680 -18.82 14.74 -14.77
N GLY A 681 -19.23 13.55 -14.33
CA GLY A 681 -18.48 12.77 -13.34
C GLY A 681 -17.06 12.46 -13.81
N LEU A 682 -16.90 12.12 -15.09
CA LEU A 682 -15.58 11.80 -15.63
C LEU A 682 -14.71 13.03 -15.86
N ALA A 683 -15.28 14.17 -16.23
CA ALA A 683 -14.55 15.43 -16.30
C ALA A 683 -13.98 15.82 -14.93
N LEU A 684 -14.80 15.70 -13.88
CA LEU A 684 -14.38 15.92 -12.50
C LEU A 684 -13.32 14.91 -12.07
N PHE A 685 -13.55 13.62 -12.30
CA PHE A 685 -12.57 12.57 -12.01
C PHE A 685 -11.24 12.77 -12.75
N ARG A 686 -11.23 13.34 -13.96
CA ARG A 686 -9.98 13.54 -14.73
C ARG A 686 -9.17 14.72 -14.22
N ARG A 687 -9.83 15.77 -13.76
CA ARG A 687 -9.17 17.06 -13.53
C ARG A 687 -9.03 17.45 -12.07
N THR A 688 -9.74 16.78 -11.16
CA THR A 688 -9.69 17.13 -9.75
C THR A 688 -9.26 15.95 -8.89
N ASP A 689 -8.73 16.28 -7.71
CA ASP A 689 -8.65 15.39 -6.54
C ASP A 689 -9.78 15.67 -5.53
N ALA A 690 -10.65 16.63 -5.85
CA ALA A 690 -11.64 17.25 -4.97
C ALA A 690 -13.07 17.04 -5.51
N PRO A 691 -13.47 15.79 -5.70
CA PRO A 691 -14.38 15.39 -4.65
C PRO A 691 -13.91 14.13 -3.95
N ALA A 692 -14.02 14.15 -2.62
CA ALA A 692 -13.93 13.03 -1.67
C ALA A 692 -14.97 11.92 -1.93
N GLY A 693 -15.76 12.00 -3.00
CA GLY A 693 -16.59 10.91 -3.51
C GLY A 693 -17.33 11.31 -4.78
N GLN A 694 -17.63 10.36 -5.67
CA GLN A 694 -18.54 10.60 -6.80
C GLN A 694 -19.46 9.40 -7.02
N LEU A 695 -20.76 9.65 -7.04
CA LEU A 695 -21.82 8.67 -7.26
C LEU A 695 -22.73 9.15 -8.38
N LEU A 696 -22.99 8.33 -9.40
CA LEU A 696 -24.06 8.59 -10.38
C LEU A 696 -25.26 7.69 -10.09
N VAL A 697 -26.42 8.29 -9.89
CA VAL A 697 -27.65 7.62 -9.46
C VAL A 697 -28.69 7.67 -10.58
N ALA A 698 -29.33 6.53 -10.85
CA ALA A 698 -30.38 6.38 -11.85
C ALA A 698 -31.70 7.08 -11.47
N PRO A 699 -32.55 7.42 -12.45
CA PRO A 699 -33.80 8.15 -12.22
C PRO A 699 -34.77 7.46 -11.27
N ALA A 700 -34.88 6.14 -11.38
CA ALA A 700 -35.86 5.35 -10.65
C ALA A 700 -35.50 5.14 -9.16
N LEU A 701 -34.43 5.76 -8.67
CA LEU A 701 -34.12 5.85 -7.24
C LEU A 701 -34.71 7.09 -6.56
N ALA A 702 -35.30 8.01 -7.32
CA ALA A 702 -36.02 9.19 -6.85
C ALA A 702 -35.39 9.84 -5.60
N LEU A 703 -34.40 10.70 -5.80
CA LEU A 703 -33.90 11.55 -4.71
C LEU A 703 -34.88 12.72 -4.54
N ASP A 704 -35.56 12.78 -3.40
CA ASP A 704 -36.55 13.82 -3.12
C ASP A 704 -35.96 15.24 -3.24
N GLY A 705 -36.74 16.15 -3.84
CA GLY A 705 -36.42 17.58 -3.91
C GLY A 705 -35.73 18.06 -5.19
N LEU A 706 -35.53 17.19 -6.19
CA LEU A 706 -34.91 17.56 -7.48
C LEU A 706 -35.74 17.04 -8.68
N GLU A 707 -35.82 17.83 -9.75
CA GLU A 707 -36.51 17.51 -11.03
C GLU A 707 -35.69 16.83 -12.17
N PRO A 708 -34.48 16.25 -11.98
CA PRO A 708 -33.68 15.65 -13.03
C PRO A 708 -33.80 14.11 -13.03
N ALA A 709 -33.46 13.50 -14.17
CA ALA A 709 -33.51 12.06 -14.34
C ALA A 709 -32.24 11.37 -13.82
N TYR A 710 -31.11 12.04 -13.71
CA TYR A 710 -29.85 11.44 -13.25
C TYR A 710 -29.21 12.38 -12.25
N HIS A 711 -28.66 11.85 -11.17
CA HIS A 711 -28.03 12.65 -10.12
C HIS A 711 -26.57 12.24 -9.98
N LEU A 712 -25.66 13.18 -10.19
CA LEU A 712 -24.25 13.04 -9.83
C LEU A 712 -24.05 13.66 -8.45
N VAL A 713 -23.74 12.82 -7.47
CA VAL A 713 -23.54 13.22 -6.08
C VAL A 713 -22.04 13.25 -5.78
N LEU A 714 -21.56 14.38 -5.28
CA LEU A 714 -20.15 14.64 -5.00
C LEU A 714 -19.94 14.89 -3.50
N GLY A 715 -18.91 14.27 -2.93
CA GLY A 715 -18.52 14.48 -1.53
C GLY A 715 -17.42 15.52 -1.43
N LEU A 716 -17.61 16.57 -0.65
CA LEU A 716 -16.62 17.61 -0.36
C LEU A 716 -16.34 17.59 1.14
N GLU A 717 -15.08 17.76 1.54
CA GLU A 717 -14.70 17.79 2.95
C GLU A 717 -13.57 18.79 3.21
N GLY A 718 -13.51 19.28 4.44
CA GLY A 718 -12.48 20.20 4.90
C GLY A 718 -13.07 21.25 5.83
N ARG A 719 -12.43 22.42 5.87
CA ARG A 719 -12.95 23.60 6.59
C ARG A 719 -14.08 24.26 5.81
N SER A 720 -14.94 25.00 6.50
CA SER A 720 -16.13 25.61 5.89
C SER A 720 -15.82 26.42 4.62
N ARG A 721 -14.72 27.21 4.64
CA ARG A 721 -14.26 27.99 3.49
C ARG A 721 -13.75 27.11 2.35
N ALA A 722 -12.83 26.18 2.65
CA ALA A 722 -12.28 25.25 1.65
C ALA A 722 -13.38 24.42 0.97
N VAL A 723 -14.41 23.99 1.70
CA VAL A 723 -15.56 23.26 1.13
C VAL A 723 -16.40 24.15 0.20
N ALA A 724 -16.61 25.42 0.54
CA ALA A 724 -17.30 26.36 -0.34
C ALA A 724 -16.52 26.63 -1.63
N GLU A 725 -15.19 26.67 -1.55
CA GLU A 725 -14.31 26.84 -2.70
C GLU A 725 -14.24 25.59 -3.58
N GLN A 726 -14.18 24.40 -2.98
CA GLN A 726 -14.31 23.13 -3.73
C GLN A 726 -15.64 23.07 -4.51
N ASP A 727 -16.75 23.47 -3.88
CA ASP A 727 -18.07 23.55 -4.52
C ASP A 727 -18.07 24.49 -5.74
N ALA A 728 -17.54 25.70 -5.57
CA ALA A 728 -17.41 26.67 -6.64
C ALA A 728 -16.47 26.17 -7.77
N HIS A 729 -15.36 25.54 -7.40
CA HIS A 729 -14.39 24.99 -8.35
C HIS A 729 -15.00 23.87 -9.20
N VAL A 730 -15.75 22.95 -8.59
CA VAL A 730 -16.49 21.89 -9.29
C VAL A 730 -17.43 22.48 -10.34
N LEU A 731 -18.22 23.49 -9.97
CA LEU A 731 -19.16 24.13 -10.89
C LEU A 731 -18.45 24.91 -12.00
N ALA A 732 -17.34 25.58 -11.69
CA ALA A 732 -16.52 26.29 -12.68
C ALA A 732 -15.91 25.32 -13.71
N LEU A 733 -15.43 24.16 -13.25
CA LEU A 733 -14.88 23.13 -14.13
C LEU A 733 -15.96 22.56 -15.06
N LEU A 734 -17.14 22.25 -14.52
CA LEU A 734 -18.27 21.80 -15.34
C LEU A 734 -18.73 22.87 -16.34
N ALA A 735 -18.65 24.15 -15.98
CA ALA A 735 -18.93 25.25 -16.90
C ALA A 735 -17.94 25.30 -18.07
N GLN A 736 -16.64 25.17 -17.79
CA GLN A 736 -15.59 25.15 -18.83
C GLN A 736 -15.78 23.99 -19.81
N GLU A 737 -16.26 22.84 -19.34
CA GLU A 737 -16.54 21.67 -20.17
C GLU A 737 -17.92 21.70 -20.84
N GLY A 738 -18.74 22.73 -20.59
CA GLY A 738 -20.10 22.81 -21.12
C GLY A 738 -21.05 21.75 -20.53
N LEU A 739 -20.73 21.26 -19.33
CA LEU A 739 -21.39 20.16 -18.61
C LEU A 739 -22.10 20.65 -17.34
N LEU A 740 -22.51 21.93 -17.27
CA LEU A 740 -23.27 22.43 -16.12
C LEU A 740 -24.53 21.59 -15.86
N PRO A 741 -24.85 21.33 -14.58
CA PRO A 741 -26.07 20.65 -14.19
C PRO A 741 -27.29 21.55 -14.43
N ARG A 742 -28.47 20.93 -14.54
CA ARG A 742 -29.75 21.66 -14.62
C ARG A 742 -30.13 22.26 -13.27
N ASP A 743 -29.90 21.50 -12.21
CA ASP A 743 -30.20 21.82 -10.82
C ASP A 743 -29.10 21.32 -9.90
N THR A 744 -28.97 21.99 -8.76
CA THR A 744 -27.89 21.76 -7.81
C THR A 744 -28.44 21.88 -6.40
N ALA A 745 -28.11 20.92 -5.56
CA ALA A 745 -28.53 20.91 -4.16
C ALA A 745 -27.34 20.56 -3.25
N ARG A 746 -27.41 21.02 -1.99
CA ARG A 746 -26.33 20.91 -1.01
C ARG A 746 -26.86 20.35 0.30
N GLU A 747 -26.14 19.40 0.88
CA GLU A 747 -26.46 18.80 2.19
C GLU A 747 -25.19 18.74 3.03
N ASP A 748 -25.17 19.48 4.13
CA ASP A 748 -24.04 19.57 5.07
C ASP A 748 -24.28 18.63 6.26
N GLY A 749 -23.23 18.01 6.80
CA GLY A 749 -23.29 17.21 8.05
C GLY A 749 -22.96 15.73 7.90
N GLU A 750 -23.59 14.84 8.66
CA GLU A 750 -23.47 13.36 8.52
C GLU A 750 -24.84 12.67 8.39
N SER A 751 -25.90 13.46 8.34
CA SER A 751 -27.28 13.02 8.23
C SER A 751 -28.05 13.97 7.31
N GLY A 752 -29.06 13.43 6.66
CA GLY A 752 -29.95 14.17 5.78
C GLY A 752 -30.68 13.23 4.83
N PRO A 753 -31.66 13.76 4.07
CA PRO A 753 -32.57 12.94 3.29
C PRO A 753 -31.85 12.13 2.21
N TRP A 754 -30.80 12.66 1.59
CA TRP A 754 -30.07 11.91 0.55
C TRP A 754 -29.14 10.86 1.15
N LEU A 755 -28.48 11.18 2.26
CA LEU A 755 -27.70 10.20 3.03
C LEU A 755 -28.57 9.06 3.55
N ALA A 756 -29.76 9.36 4.07
CA ALA A 756 -30.70 8.34 4.52
C ALA A 756 -31.17 7.47 3.35
N ALA A 757 -31.57 8.07 2.23
CA ALA A 757 -31.99 7.33 1.03
C ALA A 757 -30.87 6.42 0.47
N LEU A 758 -29.61 6.89 0.52
CA LEU A 758 -28.46 6.09 0.11
C LEU A 758 -28.07 5.03 1.15
N ARG A 759 -28.18 5.31 2.45
CA ARG A 759 -27.85 4.38 3.55
C ARG A 759 -28.84 3.22 3.63
N ASP A 760 -30.12 3.53 3.47
CA ASP A 760 -31.22 2.57 3.50
C ASP A 760 -31.33 1.78 2.17
N PHE A 761 -30.48 2.12 1.20
CA PHE A 761 -30.30 1.34 -0.02
C PHE A 761 -29.70 -0.04 0.33
N PRO A 762 -30.28 -1.15 -0.15
CA PRO A 762 -29.81 -2.49 0.16
C PRO A 762 -28.53 -2.84 -0.62
N TRP A 763 -27.42 -2.19 -0.26
CA TRP A 763 -26.09 -2.48 -0.80
C TRP A 763 -25.58 -3.89 -0.43
N THR A 764 -26.29 -4.60 0.45
CA THR A 764 -25.72 -5.63 1.33
C THR A 764 -26.31 -7.04 1.21
N ALA A 765 -27.15 -7.34 0.22
CA ALA A 765 -27.51 -8.74 -0.02
C ALA A 765 -26.48 -9.41 -0.94
N PRO A 766 -25.76 -10.47 -0.53
CA PRO A 766 -25.25 -11.41 -1.50
C PRO A 766 -26.48 -11.98 -2.20
N ALA A 767 -26.60 -11.71 -3.50
CA ALA A 767 -27.73 -12.22 -4.24
C ALA A 767 -27.75 -13.77 -4.11
N PRO A 768 -28.93 -14.40 -4.00
CA PRO A 768 -29.05 -15.86 -4.00
C PRO A 768 -28.23 -16.47 -5.15
N PRO A 769 -27.81 -17.75 -5.07
CA PRO A 769 -27.01 -18.40 -6.11
C PRO A 769 -27.58 -18.24 -7.54
N ASP A 770 -28.89 -18.02 -7.62
CA ASP A 770 -29.68 -17.93 -8.85
C ASP A 770 -29.92 -16.47 -9.30
N LEU A 771 -29.44 -15.48 -8.54
CA LEU A 771 -29.61 -14.04 -8.78
C LEU A 771 -28.27 -13.30 -8.85
N ARG A 772 -27.19 -13.92 -9.38
CA ARG A 772 -25.95 -13.20 -9.71
C ARG A 772 -26.16 -12.25 -10.91
N ALA A 773 -26.71 -11.07 -10.65
CA ALA A 773 -26.65 -9.91 -11.54
C ALA A 773 -26.43 -8.66 -10.66
N GLY A 774 -25.24 -8.10 -10.47
CA GLY A 774 -23.93 -8.30 -11.02
C GLY A 774 -23.18 -6.99 -10.78
N LEU A 775 -22.28 -6.94 -9.78
CA LEU A 775 -21.23 -5.93 -9.78
C LEU A 775 -20.35 -6.24 -10.99
N ARG A 776 -20.58 -5.54 -12.10
CA ARG A 776 -19.75 -5.66 -13.30
C ARG A 776 -18.56 -4.71 -13.16
N GLU A 777 -17.35 -5.27 -13.03
CA GLU A 777 -16.14 -4.48 -13.31
C GLU A 777 -16.11 -4.17 -14.81
N LEU A 778 -16.39 -2.93 -15.20
CA LEU A 778 -16.22 -2.50 -16.57
C LEU A 778 -14.77 -2.04 -16.79
N ARG A 779 -14.05 -2.75 -17.66
CA ARG A 779 -12.72 -2.36 -18.13
C ARG A 779 -12.81 -1.85 -19.56
N GLY A 780 -12.39 -0.62 -19.80
CA GLY A 780 -12.29 -0.05 -21.13
C GLY A 780 -12.51 1.47 -21.21
N PRO A 781 -12.29 2.06 -22.39
CA PRO A 781 -12.46 3.50 -22.62
C PRO A 781 -13.93 3.92 -22.49
N LEU A 782 -14.14 5.17 -22.08
CA LEU A 782 -15.41 5.83 -21.79
C LEU A 782 -16.62 5.46 -22.68
N PRO A 783 -16.49 5.43 -24.02
CA PRO A 783 -17.64 5.16 -24.90
C PRO A 783 -18.29 3.81 -24.61
N ARG A 784 -17.52 2.81 -24.17
CA ARG A 784 -18.04 1.47 -23.85
C ARG A 784 -18.87 1.44 -22.56
N LEU A 785 -18.72 2.40 -21.64
CA LEU A 785 -19.47 2.44 -20.37
C LEU A 785 -20.93 2.86 -20.57
N VAL A 786 -21.16 3.89 -21.40
CA VAL A 786 -22.50 4.40 -21.75
C VAL A 786 -23.38 3.31 -22.34
N ASP A 787 -22.78 2.46 -23.18
CA ASP A 787 -23.47 1.41 -23.93
C ASP A 787 -23.88 0.22 -23.03
N LEU A 788 -23.26 0.09 -21.85
CA LEU A 788 -23.48 -1.01 -20.91
C LEU A 788 -24.51 -0.70 -19.81
N LEU A 789 -24.77 0.59 -19.54
CA LEU A 789 -25.78 1.04 -18.58
C LEU A 789 -27.21 0.54 -18.89
N PRO A 790 -27.68 0.46 -20.15
CA PRO A 790 -29.00 -0.08 -20.48
C PRO A 790 -29.22 -1.52 -20.00
N GLU A 791 -28.17 -2.33 -19.89
CA GLU A 791 -28.26 -3.73 -19.45
C GLU A 791 -28.44 -3.89 -17.92
N LEU A 792 -28.25 -2.81 -17.16
CA LEU A 792 -28.36 -2.82 -15.69
C LEU A 792 -29.80 -2.62 -15.20
N GLY A 793 -30.77 -2.32 -16.07
CA GLY A 793 -32.17 -2.05 -15.70
C GLY A 793 -32.44 -0.59 -15.29
N PRO A 794 -33.65 -0.27 -14.81
CA PRO A 794 -34.07 1.11 -14.55
C PRO A 794 -33.51 1.70 -13.24
N ARG A 795 -33.15 0.84 -12.27
CA ARG A 795 -32.71 1.22 -10.91
C ARG A 795 -31.27 0.78 -10.69
N TRP A 796 -30.34 1.73 -10.67
CA TRP A 796 -28.92 1.51 -10.41
C TRP A 796 -28.24 2.70 -9.74
N VAL A 797 -27.14 2.42 -9.03
CA VAL A 797 -26.17 3.41 -8.57
C VAL A 797 -24.81 3.03 -9.13
N LEU A 798 -24.03 4.02 -9.53
CA LEU A 798 -22.71 3.91 -10.11
C LEU A 798 -21.73 4.65 -9.21
N ASP A 799 -20.89 3.91 -8.51
CA ASP A 799 -19.82 4.47 -7.69
C ASP A 799 -18.55 4.58 -8.55
N PHE A 800 -17.97 5.78 -8.69
CA PHE A 800 -16.67 6.05 -9.32
C PHE A 800 -15.42 6.11 -8.40
N PRO A 801 -15.49 6.21 -7.06
CA PRO A 801 -14.31 6.31 -6.21
C PRO A 801 -13.44 5.07 -6.31
N GLY A 802 -12.13 5.28 -6.26
CA GLY A 802 -11.16 4.19 -6.25
C GLY A 802 -11.08 3.44 -7.58
N ARG A 803 -11.47 4.07 -8.70
CA ARG A 803 -11.30 3.51 -10.04
C ARG A 803 -12.10 2.21 -10.25
N ARG A 804 -13.15 2.00 -9.45
CA ARG A 804 -14.12 0.90 -9.62
C ARG A 804 -15.36 1.43 -10.29
N LEU A 805 -16.05 0.55 -10.99
CA LEU A 805 -17.43 0.74 -11.35
C LEU A 805 -18.25 -0.25 -10.54
N ARG A 806 -18.95 0.23 -9.52
CA ARG A 806 -19.91 -0.61 -8.78
C ARG A 806 -21.31 -0.26 -9.27
N ALA A 807 -21.98 -1.23 -9.88
CA ALA A 807 -23.38 -1.15 -10.24
C ALA A 807 -24.19 -2.18 -9.46
N ALA A 808 -25.30 -1.74 -8.85
CA ALA A 808 -26.30 -2.61 -8.24
C ALA A 808 -27.62 -2.48 -9.02
N ARG A 809 -28.21 -3.61 -9.44
CA ARG A 809 -29.56 -3.64 -10.03
C ARG A 809 -30.60 -3.88 -8.93
N ILE A 810 -31.71 -3.16 -8.97
CA ILE A 810 -32.83 -3.35 -8.04
C ILE A 810 -33.99 -4.01 -8.77
N ASP A 811 -34.40 -5.19 -8.30
CA ASP A 811 -35.61 -5.89 -8.79
C ASP A 811 -36.82 -5.45 -7.93
N ASP A 812 -37.97 -5.20 -8.58
CA ASP A 812 -39.19 -4.70 -7.94
C ASP A 812 -40.00 -5.82 -7.25
N GLY A 813 -39.44 -6.44 -6.20
CA GLY A 813 -40.17 -7.17 -5.15
C GLY A 813 -40.91 -8.49 -5.48
N GLY A 814 -40.79 -9.46 -4.56
CA GLY A 814 -41.85 -10.43 -4.20
C GLY A 814 -42.31 -11.48 -5.24
N GLN A 815 -41.75 -12.69 -5.09
CA GLN A 815 -42.23 -14.04 -5.49
C GLN A 815 -41.28 -14.80 -6.44
N GLY A 816 -40.64 -15.84 -5.86
CA GLY A 816 -40.12 -17.06 -6.51
C GLY A 816 -39.12 -16.93 -7.67
N PRO A 817 -37.87 -17.41 -7.57
CA PRO A 817 -36.94 -17.36 -8.69
C PRO A 817 -37.33 -18.33 -9.79
N THR A 818 -37.57 -17.82 -11.00
CA THR A 818 -37.51 -18.61 -12.24
C THR A 818 -36.13 -18.37 -12.88
N PRO A 819 -35.36 -19.42 -13.19
CA PRO A 819 -33.96 -19.28 -13.61
C PRO A 819 -33.85 -18.84 -15.08
N ARG A 820 -33.06 -17.80 -15.35
CA ARG A 820 -32.47 -17.54 -16.67
C ARG A 820 -30.96 -17.27 -16.50
N GLY A 821 -30.16 -17.95 -17.31
CA GLY A 821 -28.70 -18.06 -17.17
C GLY A 821 -27.90 -16.77 -17.41
N PRO A 822 -26.56 -16.84 -17.28
CA PRO A 822 -25.68 -15.67 -17.27
C PRO A 822 -25.52 -15.03 -18.66
N VAL A 823 -25.58 -13.69 -18.70
CA VAL A 823 -25.07 -12.89 -19.83
C VAL A 823 -23.63 -12.48 -19.52
N LEU A 824 -22.68 -13.21 -20.12
CA LEU A 824 -21.27 -12.85 -20.20
C LEU A 824 -21.10 -11.80 -21.31
N LEU A 825 -20.71 -10.58 -20.96
CA LEU A 825 -20.11 -9.68 -21.95
C LEU A 825 -18.66 -10.12 -22.14
N ARG A 826 -18.41 -10.84 -23.25
CA ARG A 826 -17.05 -11.06 -23.73
C ARG A 826 -16.43 -9.70 -24.08
N GLN A 827 -15.18 -9.54 -23.64
CA GLN A 827 -14.23 -8.54 -24.09
C GLN A 827 -14.36 -8.33 -25.61
N ALA A 828 -14.74 -7.13 -26.04
CA ALA A 828 -14.44 -6.73 -27.41
C ALA A 828 -12.92 -6.54 -27.47
N ASP A 829 -12.26 -7.40 -28.24
CA ASP A 829 -10.85 -7.29 -28.60
C ASP A 829 -10.47 -5.82 -28.80
N PRO A 830 -9.28 -5.38 -28.35
CA PRO A 830 -8.74 -4.13 -28.83
C PRO A 830 -8.72 -4.22 -30.36
N GLY A 831 -9.51 -3.37 -31.02
CA GLY A 831 -9.60 -3.34 -32.48
C GLY A 831 -8.21 -3.25 -33.12
N PRO A 832 -8.06 -3.75 -34.35
CA PRO A 832 -6.79 -4.21 -34.87
C PRO A 832 -5.91 -3.04 -35.28
N ARG A 833 -5.03 -2.56 -34.40
CA ARG A 833 -3.76 -1.92 -34.79
C ARG A 833 -2.69 -2.28 -33.75
N GLY A 834 -1.93 -3.33 -34.07
CA GLY A 834 -0.75 -3.78 -33.31
C GLY A 834 -0.76 -5.26 -32.85
N ALA A 835 -1.69 -6.09 -33.32
CA ALA A 835 -1.87 -7.46 -32.85
C ALA A 835 -1.02 -8.48 -33.63
N GLU A 836 0.17 -8.79 -33.11
CA GLU A 836 0.77 -10.15 -33.21
C GLU A 836 1.40 -10.66 -31.89
N GLY A 837 1.48 -9.83 -30.82
CA GLY A 837 2.07 -10.25 -29.54
C GLY A 837 1.13 -10.40 -28.33
N GLN A 838 -0.07 -9.80 -28.36
CA GLN A 838 -0.86 -9.58 -27.13
C GLN A 838 -1.96 -10.63 -26.83
N SER A 839 -2.30 -11.53 -27.75
CA SER A 839 -3.49 -12.40 -27.61
C SER A 839 -3.27 -13.76 -26.93
N ARG A 840 -2.13 -14.02 -26.28
CA ARG A 840 -1.84 -15.32 -25.62
C ARG A 840 -2.05 -15.36 -24.09
N PHE A 841 -2.40 -14.25 -23.44
CA PHE A 841 -2.11 -14.08 -22.01
C PHE A 841 -3.31 -13.89 -21.06
N LEU A 842 -4.54 -14.21 -21.49
CA LEU A 842 -5.72 -14.05 -20.64
C LEU A 842 -6.38 -15.40 -20.28
N GLY A 843 -6.28 -15.73 -18.99
CA GLY A 843 -7.17 -16.67 -18.31
C GLY A 843 -6.52 -18.01 -17.97
N LEU A 844 -5.82 -18.09 -16.83
CA LEU A 844 -5.69 -19.27 -15.93
C LEU A 844 -4.53 -19.11 -14.91
N ALA A 845 -3.48 -18.33 -15.22
CA ALA A 845 -2.24 -18.31 -14.42
C ALA A 845 -2.28 -17.49 -13.11
N GLY A 846 -3.21 -16.55 -12.93
CA GLY A 846 -3.33 -15.78 -11.67
C GLY A 846 -3.93 -16.58 -10.53
N ALA A 847 -4.90 -17.46 -10.83
CA ALA A 847 -5.58 -18.28 -9.83
C ALA A 847 -4.62 -19.28 -9.15
N THR A 848 -3.68 -19.84 -9.90
CA THR A 848 -2.69 -20.80 -9.36
C THR A 848 -1.71 -20.14 -8.38
N TYR A 849 -1.33 -18.88 -8.59
CA TYR A 849 -0.46 -18.16 -7.66
C TYR A 849 -1.20 -17.79 -6.37
N LEU A 850 -2.45 -17.29 -6.45
CA LEU A 850 -3.25 -16.99 -5.26
C LEU A 850 -3.53 -18.23 -4.41
N GLU A 851 -3.79 -19.38 -5.04
CA GLU A 851 -3.89 -20.66 -4.33
C GLU A 851 -2.57 -21.05 -3.65
N ARG A 852 -1.42 -20.80 -4.29
CA ARG A 852 -0.11 -21.02 -3.66
C ARG A 852 0.10 -20.08 -2.48
N VAL A 853 -0.26 -18.80 -2.58
CA VAL A 853 -0.17 -17.84 -1.46
C VAL A 853 -0.98 -18.35 -0.27
N ALA A 854 -2.25 -18.71 -0.49
CA ALA A 854 -3.12 -19.22 0.56
C ALA A 854 -2.56 -20.50 1.19
N ARG A 855 -2.18 -21.49 0.38
CA ARG A 855 -1.60 -22.76 0.87
C ARG A 855 -0.24 -22.62 1.52
N ALA A 856 0.55 -21.63 1.09
CA ALA A 856 1.84 -21.34 1.67
C ALA A 856 1.67 -20.88 3.11
N LEU A 857 0.78 -19.90 3.33
CA LEU A 857 0.46 -19.37 4.65
C LEU A 857 -0.25 -20.42 5.53
N ASP A 858 -1.23 -21.11 4.94
CA ASP A 858 -2.07 -22.08 5.62
C ASP A 858 -2.37 -23.28 4.69
N PRO A 859 -1.73 -24.44 4.90
CA PRO A 859 -1.90 -25.61 4.04
C PRO A 859 -3.33 -26.16 3.98
N GLU A 860 -4.13 -25.94 5.02
CA GLU A 860 -5.51 -26.40 5.12
C GLU A 860 -6.50 -25.36 4.57
N ALA A 861 -6.04 -24.14 4.28
CA ALA A 861 -6.86 -23.12 3.64
C ALA A 861 -7.30 -23.60 2.24
N ARG A 862 -8.61 -23.84 2.12
CA ARG A 862 -9.25 -24.11 0.83
C ARG A 862 -9.88 -22.83 0.32
N LEU A 863 -9.22 -22.19 -0.65
CA LEU A 863 -9.91 -21.21 -1.50
C LEU A 863 -10.98 -21.98 -2.29
N ALA A 864 -12.25 -21.75 -2.01
CA ALA A 864 -13.33 -22.40 -2.73
C ALA A 864 -13.30 -21.96 -4.20
N ALA A 865 -12.83 -22.83 -5.09
CA ALA A 865 -12.79 -22.59 -6.53
C ALA A 865 -14.20 -22.23 -7.04
N GLY A 866 -14.41 -20.97 -7.38
CA GLY A 866 -15.60 -20.49 -8.09
C GLY A 866 -16.94 -20.43 -7.32
N ARG A 867 -17.01 -20.89 -6.07
CA ARG A 867 -18.21 -20.79 -5.22
C ARG A 867 -17.90 -20.12 -3.89
N TRP A 868 -17.53 -18.85 -3.97
CA TRP A 868 -17.61 -17.92 -2.85
C TRP A 868 -19.09 -17.76 -2.48
N LEU A 869 -19.51 -18.39 -1.39
CA LEU A 869 -20.74 -18.06 -0.69
C LEU A 869 -20.36 -16.99 0.34
N PHE A 870 -20.91 -15.80 0.15
CA PHE A 870 -20.63 -14.60 0.92
C PHE A 870 -21.54 -14.54 2.15
N GLY A 871 -20.99 -14.20 3.32
CA GLY A 871 -21.76 -13.83 4.50
C GLY A 871 -20.88 -13.32 5.62
#